data_AF-A0A5D3WM54-F1
#
_entry.id   AF-A0A5D3WM54-F1
#
_cell.length_a   1.000
_cell.length_b   1.000
_cell.length_c   1.000
_cell.angle_alpha   90.00
_cell.angle_beta   90.00
_cell.angle_gamma   90.00
#
_symmetry.space_group_name_H-M   'P 1'
#
loop_
_entity.id
_entity.type
_entity.pdbx_description
1 polymer ?
#
loop_
_entity_poly.entity_id
_entity_poly.type
_entity_poly.pdbx_seq_one_letter_code
_entity_poly.pdbx_strand_id
1 'polypeptide(L)'
;MLLEKEFGPLARPCVKDPRICRLLPLWQQALERLGWQAQYLVVFRHPGSVAASLAHRNGIPPNEGLALWLSYTLSLLKSLPNEGVAFVYYDDFLDDPAAILSERLDRLFPAESLLPDTVGLKNFVDRSLCHHWTEHARNGDADMIRQLSVEIFDFLKFLAAGRTQWKSQEIADFVSRFRSLETAGKAWGRSALIADFGSRISYLEAELQDSNNRCQELRRELNNQLQELNARQQELNAKQQELNAKQQELNAKQQELNAKQQELNAKQQELNAKQRQLDEIYSSRSWKVARVLSRAWRALPKPEQLQELIFRLAKRAYHRLPLNMRTKNRLRSVLQRAFPVLNRARGGSGNQSGNVATGLGAQIRELESAVDALALDDLDFRPREANPLVSLIVPVHNNLDYTVRCLKSIYRSGSDIDYEVILVDDLSGDNTPKVVQKITGLVYVRNRENLGFLRSCNLGARKAKGRYLVFLNNDTLVFPGWLSALLEPFQRDDKVGLVGAKLIFPDGRLQEAGGIVWRDGSAWNFGRLEDPEAPEYNYLRQVDYLSAACICVPKILFDQLGGFDERFTPAYYEDTDLAFSVRKKGFKVLYQPRCRVVHYEGVSCGADLGQGVKRYQLINAEKFRDKWRDVLKHHSPNGHFPEREKDRYCRARVLVVDALVPTPDRDSGSLRMFNILKILVEMGCKVTFVPENLQYLGGYVETLQEMGIEVLYAPYVCHLGSYMERTRGLYDVVVLSRPYVAGLWMDTARKNYPDATLIYDTVDLHFLRERRQAEVEQNHRLFRQAEETEVLETGLMRKADTTWVVSPYEQDLLRGRYPKLRVEVLSNVHEVFGRARPFEDRRDILFVGGFNHPPNVDAVRFFVSEIWPGIREDNPGLKFYVVGSDVPDEIRSLADDTIIVTGYVEDLAPYFNRCLMSVAPLRYGAGVKGKINMSMSYGVPVVATSVGVEGMSLEHGVDVLVGDSPDEFARLVTRLCRDKELWNRLSDNGMRNLQKHFSFDAARTVLEKILTN
;
A
#
# COMPACT_ATOMS: atom_id res chain seq x y z
N MET A 1 1.23 -35.56 4.56
CA MET A 1 1.14 -34.30 5.34
C MET A 1 -0.25 -33.68 5.39
N LEU A 2 -0.81 -33.02 4.36
CA LEU A 2 -2.14 -32.39 4.49
C LEU A 2 -3.27 -33.42 4.73
N LEU A 3 -3.37 -34.43 3.86
CA LEU A 3 -4.37 -35.50 3.98
C LEU A 3 -4.26 -36.28 5.30
N GLU A 4 -3.04 -36.52 5.75
CA GLU A 4 -2.76 -37.24 7.00
C GLU A 4 -3.13 -36.42 8.25
N LYS A 5 -2.90 -35.09 8.21
CA LYS A 5 -3.28 -34.18 9.29
C LYS A 5 -4.80 -34.01 9.41
N GLU A 6 -5.49 -33.91 8.27
CA GLU A 6 -6.94 -33.64 8.24
C GLU A 6 -7.79 -34.89 8.38
N PHE A 7 -7.38 -35.99 7.75
CA PHE A 7 -8.19 -37.21 7.65
C PHE A 7 -7.62 -38.40 8.42
N GLY A 8 -6.35 -38.33 8.88
CA GLY A 8 -5.73 -39.39 9.68
C GLY A 8 -6.46 -39.77 10.99
N PRO A 9 -7.17 -38.85 11.68
CA PRO A 9 -7.98 -39.21 12.84
C PRO A 9 -9.31 -39.91 12.51
N LEU A 10 -9.76 -39.88 11.25
CA LEU A 10 -11.04 -40.45 10.84
C LEU A 10 -10.86 -41.94 10.51
N ALA A 11 -11.74 -42.78 11.05
CA ALA A 11 -11.72 -44.21 10.74
C ALA A 11 -11.96 -44.51 9.25
N ARG A 12 -12.78 -43.67 8.58
CA ARG A 12 -13.16 -43.81 7.16
C ARG A 12 -13.38 -42.45 6.49
N PRO A 13 -12.34 -41.80 5.99
CA PRO A 13 -12.50 -40.53 5.28
C PRO A 13 -13.15 -40.73 3.91
N CYS A 14 -14.21 -39.98 3.62
CA CYS A 14 -14.82 -39.93 2.29
C CYS A 14 -14.32 -38.68 1.55
N VAL A 15 -13.77 -38.86 0.35
CA VAL A 15 -13.31 -37.75 -0.50
C VAL A 15 -14.26 -37.58 -1.68
N LYS A 16 -14.80 -36.37 -1.82
CA LYS A 16 -15.62 -35.95 -2.97
C LYS A 16 -14.98 -34.74 -3.64
N ASP A 17 -14.31 -34.94 -4.78
CA ASP A 17 -13.82 -33.85 -5.63
C ASP A 17 -14.74 -33.71 -6.87
N PRO A 18 -15.21 -32.50 -7.22
CA PRO A 18 -16.04 -32.28 -8.41
C PRO A 18 -15.44 -32.75 -9.74
N ARG A 19 -14.12 -32.96 -9.81
CA ARG A 19 -13.33 -33.35 -10.98
C ARG A 19 -12.71 -34.74 -10.81
N ILE A 20 -13.16 -35.54 -9.83
CA ILE A 20 -12.56 -36.85 -9.52
C ILE A 20 -12.52 -37.78 -10.74
N CYS A 21 -13.52 -37.72 -11.62
CA CYS A 21 -13.56 -38.46 -12.90
C CYS A 21 -12.36 -38.20 -13.84
N ARG A 22 -11.65 -37.07 -13.68
CA ARG A 22 -10.44 -36.72 -14.43
C ARG A 22 -9.17 -36.91 -13.62
N LEU A 23 -9.24 -36.64 -12.31
CA LEU A 23 -8.09 -36.64 -11.41
C LEU A 23 -7.93 -37.96 -10.65
N LEU A 24 -8.76 -38.98 -10.91
CA LEU A 24 -8.72 -40.26 -10.23
C LEU A 24 -7.31 -40.89 -10.19
N PRO A 25 -6.51 -40.88 -11.29
CA PRO A 25 -5.15 -41.41 -11.24
C PRO A 25 -4.23 -40.69 -10.26
N LEU A 26 -4.39 -39.36 -10.11
CA LEU A 26 -3.65 -38.57 -9.12
C LEU A 26 -4.06 -38.95 -7.70
N TRP A 27 -5.36 -39.11 -7.46
CA TRP A 27 -5.90 -39.52 -6.16
C TRP A 27 -5.44 -40.93 -5.77
N GLN A 28 -5.45 -41.87 -6.71
CA GLN A 28 -4.93 -43.23 -6.50
C GLN A 28 -3.48 -43.20 -6.04
N GLN A 29 -2.61 -42.47 -6.76
CA GLN A 29 -1.20 -42.32 -6.37
C GLN A 29 -1.03 -41.66 -4.99
N ALA A 30 -1.88 -40.69 -4.65
CA ALA A 30 -1.83 -40.02 -3.36
C ALA A 30 -2.25 -40.96 -2.21
N LEU A 31 -3.29 -41.75 -2.41
CA LEU A 31 -3.82 -42.70 -1.41
C LEU A 31 -2.89 -43.90 -1.22
N GLU A 32 -2.30 -44.42 -2.30
CA GLU A 32 -1.28 -45.48 -2.25
C GLU A 32 -0.06 -45.05 -1.41
N ARG A 33 0.41 -43.80 -1.58
CA ARG A 33 1.53 -43.26 -0.78
C ARG A 33 1.23 -43.15 0.71
N LEU A 34 -0.04 -43.09 1.09
CA LEU A 34 -0.49 -43.07 2.49
C LEU A 34 -0.79 -44.48 3.02
N GLY A 35 -0.66 -45.53 2.18
CA GLY A 35 -0.98 -46.90 2.53
C GLY A 35 -2.49 -47.16 2.69
N TRP A 36 -3.35 -46.29 2.11
CA TRP A 36 -4.80 -46.40 2.24
C TRP A 36 -5.39 -47.19 1.07
N GLN A 37 -6.25 -48.16 1.37
CA GLN A 37 -7.01 -48.90 0.36
C GLN A 37 -8.34 -48.20 0.09
N ALA A 38 -8.50 -47.65 -1.11
CA ALA A 38 -9.69 -46.90 -1.50
C ALA A 38 -10.80 -47.82 -2.02
N GLN A 39 -12.05 -47.52 -1.62
CA GLN A 39 -13.27 -48.08 -2.18
C GLN A 39 -13.99 -46.98 -2.98
N TYR A 40 -14.59 -47.32 -4.13
CA TYR A 40 -15.17 -46.35 -5.05
C TYR A 40 -16.68 -46.50 -5.15
N LEU A 41 -17.40 -45.42 -4.87
CA LEU A 41 -18.84 -45.34 -5.09
C LEU A 41 -19.11 -44.42 -6.29
N VAL A 42 -19.59 -44.97 -7.38
CA VAL A 42 -19.85 -44.25 -8.64
C VAL A 42 -21.34 -43.98 -8.77
N VAL A 43 -21.73 -42.73 -8.57
CA VAL A 43 -23.12 -42.28 -8.76
C VAL A 43 -23.27 -41.67 -10.16
N PHE A 44 -24.18 -42.18 -10.97
CA PHE A 44 -24.40 -41.72 -12.34
C PHE A 44 -25.87 -41.43 -12.65
N ARG A 45 -26.10 -40.50 -13.59
CA ARG A 45 -27.42 -40.04 -14.05
C ARG A 45 -27.59 -40.30 -15.54
N HIS A 46 -28.84 -40.27 -16.00
CA HIS A 46 -29.15 -40.35 -17.43
C HIS A 46 -28.46 -39.21 -18.20
N PRO A 47 -27.75 -39.50 -19.30
CA PRO A 47 -26.95 -38.50 -20.04
C PRO A 47 -27.80 -37.33 -20.55
N GLY A 48 -29.03 -37.59 -21.00
CA GLY A 48 -29.97 -36.56 -21.43
C GLY A 48 -30.32 -35.57 -20.32
N SER A 49 -30.51 -36.03 -19.09
CA SER A 49 -30.82 -35.18 -17.93
C SER A 49 -29.63 -34.30 -17.56
N VAL A 50 -28.40 -34.83 -17.71
CA VAL A 50 -27.18 -34.06 -17.48
C VAL A 50 -27.00 -32.98 -18.56
N ALA A 51 -27.20 -33.33 -19.83
CA ALA A 51 -27.11 -32.38 -20.92
C ALA A 51 -28.15 -31.25 -20.81
N ALA A 52 -29.40 -31.57 -20.46
CA ALA A 52 -30.44 -30.58 -20.21
C ALA A 52 -30.09 -29.64 -19.04
N SER A 53 -29.53 -30.18 -17.95
CA SER A 53 -29.09 -29.38 -16.80
C SER A 53 -27.94 -28.42 -17.17
N LEU A 54 -26.99 -28.87 -17.99
CA LEU A 54 -25.88 -28.04 -18.47
C LEU A 54 -26.37 -26.94 -19.43
N ALA A 55 -27.34 -27.25 -20.30
CA ALA A 55 -27.96 -26.25 -21.17
C ALA A 55 -28.65 -25.15 -20.35
N HIS A 56 -29.45 -25.54 -19.36
CA HIS A 56 -30.17 -24.57 -18.52
C HIS A 56 -29.24 -23.73 -17.64
N ARG A 57 -28.22 -24.33 -17.02
CA ARG A 57 -27.33 -23.64 -16.06
C ARG A 57 -26.22 -22.84 -16.73
N ASN A 58 -25.70 -23.32 -17.85
CA ASN A 58 -24.47 -22.81 -18.45
C ASN A 58 -24.63 -22.40 -19.92
N GLY A 59 -25.83 -22.52 -20.51
CA GLY A 59 -26.06 -22.23 -21.92
C GLY A 59 -25.37 -23.22 -22.88
N ILE A 60 -24.91 -24.37 -22.39
CA ILE A 60 -24.18 -25.36 -23.20
C ILE A 60 -25.15 -26.10 -24.11
N PRO A 61 -24.91 -26.17 -25.44
CA PRO A 61 -25.77 -26.93 -26.35
C PRO A 61 -25.94 -28.39 -25.91
N PRO A 62 -27.15 -28.99 -26.02
CA PRO A 62 -27.40 -30.36 -25.55
C PRO A 62 -26.42 -31.42 -26.08
N ASN A 63 -26.00 -31.31 -27.34
CA ASN A 63 -25.03 -32.24 -27.94
C ASN A 63 -23.62 -32.10 -27.33
N GLU A 64 -23.21 -30.88 -26.98
CA GLU A 64 -21.97 -30.63 -26.25
C GLU A 64 -22.07 -31.14 -24.81
N GLY A 65 -23.23 -30.97 -24.17
CA GLY A 65 -23.53 -31.54 -22.85
C GLY A 65 -23.43 -33.08 -22.83
N LEU A 66 -23.97 -33.75 -23.86
CA LEU A 66 -23.84 -35.20 -24.03
C LEU A 66 -22.39 -35.63 -24.26
N ALA A 67 -21.64 -34.90 -25.10
CA ALA A 67 -20.23 -35.18 -25.36
C ALA A 67 -19.36 -35.03 -24.10
N LEU A 68 -19.62 -33.99 -23.30
CA LEU A 68 -18.95 -33.77 -22.02
C LEU A 68 -19.23 -34.90 -21.04
N TRP A 69 -20.50 -35.29 -20.87
CA TRP A 69 -20.88 -36.43 -20.03
C TRP A 69 -20.14 -37.70 -20.47
N LEU A 70 -20.17 -38.03 -21.76
CA LEU A 70 -19.52 -39.21 -22.32
C LEU A 70 -18.01 -39.20 -22.06
N SER A 71 -17.35 -38.05 -22.28
CA SER A 71 -15.91 -37.91 -22.09
C SER A 71 -15.50 -38.10 -20.62
N TYR A 72 -16.27 -37.57 -19.68
CA TYR A 72 -15.99 -37.67 -18.24
C TYR A 72 -16.23 -39.10 -17.73
N THR A 73 -17.31 -39.73 -18.18
CA THR A 73 -17.65 -41.11 -17.83
C THR A 73 -16.61 -42.10 -18.36
N LEU A 74 -16.17 -41.95 -19.61
CA LEU A 74 -15.12 -42.81 -20.17
C LEU A 74 -13.78 -42.63 -19.46
N SER A 75 -13.41 -41.39 -19.11
CA SER A 75 -12.19 -41.09 -18.34
C SER A 75 -12.20 -41.76 -16.97
N LEU A 76 -13.36 -41.75 -16.30
CA LEU A 76 -13.58 -42.41 -15.03
C LEU A 76 -13.46 -43.93 -15.18
N LEU A 77 -14.19 -44.54 -16.12
CA LEU A 77 -14.18 -45.99 -16.35
C LEU A 77 -12.78 -46.53 -16.70
N LYS A 78 -11.98 -45.77 -17.46
CA LYS A 78 -10.58 -46.11 -17.77
C LYS A 78 -9.68 -46.18 -16.53
N SER A 79 -10.03 -45.43 -15.48
CA SER A 79 -9.17 -45.22 -14.30
C SER A 79 -9.64 -46.00 -13.07
N LEU A 80 -10.83 -46.62 -13.12
CA LEU A 80 -11.37 -47.43 -12.02
C LEU A 80 -10.72 -48.81 -11.97
N PRO A 81 -10.43 -49.35 -10.77
CA PRO A 81 -10.01 -50.74 -10.62
C PRO A 81 -11.17 -51.71 -10.86
N ASN A 82 -10.85 -52.98 -11.10
CA ASN A 82 -11.84 -54.04 -11.33
C ASN A 82 -12.57 -54.50 -10.05
N GLU A 83 -11.99 -54.25 -8.88
CA GLU A 83 -12.55 -54.62 -7.58
C GLU A 83 -12.68 -53.37 -6.70
N GLY A 84 -13.55 -53.44 -5.69
CA GLY A 84 -13.78 -52.33 -4.76
C GLY A 84 -14.53 -51.14 -5.38
N VAL A 85 -15.38 -51.40 -6.37
CA VAL A 85 -16.21 -50.39 -7.04
C VAL A 85 -17.68 -50.78 -6.95
N ALA A 86 -18.53 -49.83 -6.58
CA ALA A 86 -19.98 -49.98 -6.55
C ALA A 86 -20.64 -48.87 -7.38
N PHE A 87 -21.54 -49.26 -8.29
CA PHE A 87 -22.29 -48.34 -9.14
C PHE A 87 -23.68 -48.09 -8.59
N VAL A 88 -24.08 -46.83 -8.58
CA VAL A 88 -25.38 -46.36 -8.10
C VAL A 88 -26.02 -45.56 -9.22
N TYR A 89 -27.13 -46.09 -9.75
CA TYR A 89 -27.97 -45.30 -10.63
C TYR A 89 -28.77 -44.32 -9.77
N TYR A 90 -28.66 -43.04 -10.13
CA TYR A 90 -29.18 -41.95 -9.31
C TYR A 90 -30.70 -42.02 -9.10
N ASP A 91 -31.47 -42.43 -10.11
CA ASP A 91 -32.92 -42.48 -9.98
C ASP A 91 -33.37 -43.64 -9.08
N ASP A 92 -32.76 -44.82 -9.21
CA ASP A 92 -33.00 -45.96 -8.30
C ASP A 92 -32.64 -45.59 -6.85
N PHE A 93 -31.56 -44.83 -6.67
CA PHE A 93 -31.16 -44.32 -5.35
C PHE A 93 -32.15 -43.32 -4.77
N LEU A 94 -32.81 -42.50 -5.57
CA LEU A 94 -33.85 -41.60 -5.07
C LEU A 94 -35.14 -42.34 -4.70
N ASP A 95 -35.43 -43.46 -5.37
CA ASP A 95 -36.64 -44.24 -5.10
C ASP A 95 -36.52 -45.04 -3.79
N ASP A 96 -35.36 -45.62 -3.47
CA ASP A 96 -35.09 -46.24 -2.16
C ASP A 96 -33.62 -46.05 -1.70
N PRO A 97 -33.27 -44.87 -1.12
CA PRO A 97 -31.90 -44.56 -0.74
C PRO A 97 -31.31 -45.52 0.29
N ALA A 98 -32.16 -46.02 1.20
CA ALA A 98 -31.74 -46.89 2.30
C ALA A 98 -31.40 -48.29 1.79
N ALA A 99 -32.27 -48.90 0.98
CA ALA A 99 -32.01 -50.23 0.44
C ALA A 99 -30.81 -50.24 -0.52
N ILE A 100 -30.75 -49.25 -1.42
CA ILE A 100 -29.66 -49.13 -2.39
C ILE A 100 -28.32 -48.90 -1.68
N LEU A 101 -28.26 -47.99 -0.70
CA LEU A 101 -27.00 -47.72 0.00
C LEU A 101 -26.56 -48.91 0.86
N SER A 102 -27.48 -49.57 1.57
CA SER A 102 -27.18 -50.78 2.35
C SER A 102 -26.58 -51.86 1.46
N GLU A 103 -27.22 -52.18 0.33
CA GLU A 103 -26.75 -53.20 -0.60
C GLU A 103 -25.36 -52.85 -1.18
N ARG A 104 -25.07 -51.57 -1.45
CA ARG A 104 -23.77 -51.14 -2.00
C ARG A 104 -22.68 -51.10 -0.93
N LEU A 105 -23.00 -50.72 0.30
CA LEU A 105 -22.06 -50.72 1.41
C LEU A 105 -21.69 -52.14 1.84
N ASP A 106 -22.66 -53.06 1.93
CA ASP A 106 -22.41 -54.48 2.19
C ASP A 106 -21.48 -55.10 1.13
N ARG A 107 -21.54 -54.60 -0.11
CA ARG A 107 -20.64 -55.06 -1.20
C ARG A 107 -19.24 -54.46 -1.12
N LEU A 108 -19.11 -53.18 -0.78
CA LEU A 108 -17.81 -52.53 -0.63
C LEU A 108 -17.08 -52.97 0.64
N PHE A 109 -17.84 -53.37 1.67
CA PHE A 109 -17.35 -53.73 3.00
C PHE A 109 -18.03 -55.01 3.55
N PRO A 110 -17.86 -56.18 2.91
CA PRO A 110 -18.61 -57.41 3.24
C PRO A 110 -18.32 -58.00 4.62
N ALA A 111 -17.23 -57.59 5.27
CA ALA A 111 -16.85 -58.04 6.61
C ALA A 111 -17.51 -57.22 7.74
N GLU A 112 -18.25 -56.16 7.41
CA GLU A 112 -18.77 -55.20 8.36
C GLU A 112 -20.24 -54.92 8.02
N SER A 113 -21.18 -55.34 8.88
CA SER A 113 -22.61 -55.07 8.66
C SER A 113 -22.88 -53.57 8.84
N LEU A 114 -22.84 -52.82 7.74
CA LEU A 114 -23.00 -51.36 7.73
C LEU A 114 -24.41 -51.00 7.32
N LEU A 115 -25.24 -50.71 8.32
CA LEU A 115 -26.61 -50.26 8.10
C LEU A 115 -26.64 -48.71 7.97
N PRO A 116 -27.25 -48.17 6.90
CA PRO A 116 -27.38 -46.73 6.74
C PRO A 116 -28.40 -46.14 7.73
N ASP A 117 -28.16 -44.90 8.17
CA ASP A 117 -29.13 -44.15 8.99
C ASP A 117 -30.37 -43.80 8.16
N THR A 118 -31.41 -44.61 8.31
CA THR A 118 -32.67 -44.47 7.57
C THR A 118 -33.43 -43.18 7.90
N VAL A 119 -33.26 -42.62 9.09
CA VAL A 119 -33.90 -41.37 9.50
C VAL A 119 -33.14 -40.17 8.91
N GLY A 120 -31.81 -40.19 8.99
CA GLY A 120 -30.95 -39.18 8.35
C GLY A 120 -31.10 -39.13 6.83
N LEU A 121 -31.24 -40.28 6.17
CA LEU A 121 -31.43 -40.36 4.71
C LEU A 121 -32.76 -39.72 4.26
N LYS A 122 -33.87 -40.01 4.94
CA LYS A 122 -35.19 -39.43 4.62
C LYS A 122 -35.24 -37.91 4.80
N ASN A 123 -34.40 -37.35 5.66
CA ASN A 123 -34.32 -35.91 5.90
C ASN A 123 -33.42 -35.17 4.88
N PHE A 124 -32.57 -35.89 4.15
CA PHE A 124 -31.54 -35.28 3.27
C PHE A 124 -31.73 -35.61 1.79
N VAL A 125 -32.43 -36.71 1.47
CA VAL A 125 -32.65 -37.19 0.10
C VAL A 125 -34.16 -37.29 -0.15
N ASP A 126 -34.67 -36.44 -1.04
CA ASP A 126 -36.06 -36.46 -1.51
C ASP A 126 -36.09 -36.37 -3.04
N ARG A 127 -37.14 -36.95 -3.65
CA ARG A 127 -37.38 -36.95 -5.09
C ARG A 127 -37.54 -35.53 -5.64
N SER A 128 -37.97 -34.57 -4.81
CA SER A 128 -38.04 -33.14 -5.15
C SER A 128 -36.69 -32.49 -5.50
N LEU A 129 -35.56 -33.14 -5.16
CA LEU A 129 -34.20 -32.71 -5.53
C LEU A 129 -33.86 -33.03 -7.00
N CYS A 130 -34.74 -33.70 -7.74
CA CYS A 130 -34.60 -33.97 -9.16
C CYS A 130 -35.33 -32.89 -9.99
N HIS A 131 -34.60 -31.90 -10.47
CA HIS A 131 -35.18 -30.74 -11.17
C HIS A 131 -35.37 -30.94 -12.69
N HIS A 132 -35.04 -32.11 -13.25
CA HIS A 132 -35.12 -32.35 -14.69
C HIS A 132 -35.62 -33.77 -15.00
N TRP A 133 -36.83 -33.85 -15.58
CA TRP A 133 -37.39 -35.05 -16.18
C TRP A 133 -37.43 -34.84 -17.70
N THR A 134 -36.93 -35.79 -18.47
CA THR A 134 -37.21 -35.86 -19.91
C THR A 134 -37.91 -37.18 -20.18
N GLU A 135 -39.19 -37.09 -20.53
CA GLU A 135 -39.92 -38.16 -21.21
C GLU A 135 -39.10 -38.66 -22.40
N HIS A 136 -39.13 -39.97 -22.60
CA HIS A 136 -38.46 -40.67 -23.69
C HIS A 136 -38.40 -39.85 -24.98
N ALA A 137 -37.22 -39.29 -25.29
CA ALA A 137 -36.94 -38.75 -26.60
C ALA A 137 -36.83 -39.92 -27.60
N ARG A 138 -37.99 -40.39 -28.08
CA ARG A 138 -38.10 -41.24 -29.27
C ARG A 138 -38.07 -40.34 -30.51
N ASN A 139 -37.25 -40.79 -31.45
CA ASN A 139 -37.25 -40.54 -32.90
C ASN A 139 -36.95 -39.12 -33.40
N GLY A 140 -35.80 -39.01 -34.08
CA GLY A 140 -35.43 -37.89 -34.95
C GLY A 140 -33.92 -37.82 -35.17
N ASP A 141 -33.46 -38.34 -36.30
CA ASP A 141 -32.13 -38.38 -36.94
C ASP A 141 -30.84 -38.55 -36.10
N ALA A 142 -30.03 -39.49 -36.59
CA ALA A 142 -28.90 -40.14 -35.93
C ALA A 142 -27.74 -39.19 -35.60
N ASP A 143 -27.69 -38.73 -34.35
CA ASP A 143 -26.50 -38.13 -33.77
C ASP A 143 -25.71 -39.18 -32.98
N MET A 144 -24.57 -39.59 -33.54
CA MET A 144 -23.72 -40.68 -33.01
C MET A 144 -23.40 -40.51 -31.52
N ILE A 145 -23.20 -39.28 -31.02
CA ILE A 145 -22.94 -39.03 -29.60
C ILE A 145 -24.11 -39.49 -28.72
N ARG A 146 -25.35 -39.26 -29.17
CA ARG A 146 -26.55 -39.62 -28.40
C ARG A 146 -26.66 -41.14 -28.29
N GLN A 147 -26.45 -41.86 -29.40
CA GLN A 147 -26.45 -43.33 -29.39
C GLN A 147 -25.40 -43.88 -28.43
N LEU A 148 -24.18 -43.35 -28.47
CA LEU A 148 -23.09 -43.83 -27.62
C LEU A 148 -23.26 -43.47 -26.14
N SER A 149 -23.86 -42.32 -25.87
CA SER A 149 -24.22 -41.93 -24.51
C SER A 149 -25.24 -42.90 -23.92
N VAL A 150 -26.21 -43.36 -24.72
CA VAL A 150 -27.19 -44.37 -24.31
C VAL A 150 -26.52 -45.74 -24.12
N GLU A 151 -25.67 -46.20 -25.04
CA GLU A 151 -24.97 -47.47 -24.91
C GLU A 151 -24.08 -47.55 -23.64
N ILE A 152 -23.33 -46.48 -23.33
CA ILE A 152 -22.56 -46.39 -22.09
C ILE A 152 -23.47 -46.34 -20.87
N PHE A 153 -24.57 -45.61 -20.95
CA PHE A 153 -25.52 -45.51 -19.85
C PHE A 153 -26.17 -46.87 -19.54
N ASP A 154 -26.57 -47.63 -20.56
CA ASP A 154 -27.11 -48.98 -20.40
C ASP A 154 -26.08 -49.94 -19.81
N PHE A 155 -24.80 -49.80 -20.21
CA PHE A 155 -23.71 -50.55 -19.59
C PHE A 155 -23.54 -50.20 -18.10
N LEU A 156 -23.58 -48.92 -17.73
CA LEU A 156 -23.53 -48.50 -16.33
C LEU A 156 -24.74 -49.00 -15.53
N LYS A 157 -25.94 -49.00 -16.12
CA LYS A 157 -27.13 -49.61 -15.51
C LYS A 157 -26.97 -51.11 -15.29
N PHE A 158 -26.39 -51.81 -16.26
CA PHE A 158 -26.06 -53.23 -16.12
C PHE A 158 -25.08 -53.48 -14.97
N LEU A 159 -24.03 -52.65 -14.81
CA LEU A 159 -23.11 -52.72 -13.67
C LEU A 159 -23.81 -52.41 -12.33
N ALA A 160 -24.71 -51.42 -12.32
CA ALA A 160 -25.51 -51.09 -11.14
C ALA A 160 -26.45 -52.22 -10.71
N ALA A 161 -26.93 -53.05 -11.64
CA ALA A 161 -27.82 -54.19 -11.38
C ALA A 161 -27.14 -55.42 -10.73
N GLY A 162 -25.86 -55.32 -10.36
CA GLY A 162 -25.22 -56.29 -9.45
C GLY A 162 -24.27 -57.32 -10.06
N ARG A 163 -23.71 -57.06 -11.25
CA ARG A 163 -22.57 -57.83 -11.77
C ARG A 163 -21.28 -57.01 -11.61
N THR A 164 -20.52 -57.29 -10.56
CA THR A 164 -19.28 -56.56 -10.19
C THR A 164 -18.01 -57.08 -10.83
N GLN A 165 -18.08 -58.14 -11.64
CA GLN A 165 -16.97 -58.56 -12.50
C GLN A 165 -17.32 -58.22 -13.95
N TRP A 166 -16.80 -57.11 -14.45
CA TRP A 166 -16.64 -56.90 -15.88
C TRP A 166 -15.29 -57.47 -16.31
N LYS A 167 -15.21 -58.07 -17.50
CA LYS A 167 -13.89 -58.43 -18.02
C LYS A 167 -13.18 -57.14 -18.42
N SER A 168 -11.94 -56.93 -17.99
CA SER A 168 -11.11 -55.80 -18.46
C SER A 168 -11.12 -55.68 -19.99
N GLN A 169 -11.24 -56.83 -20.67
CA GLN A 169 -11.35 -56.94 -22.11
C GLN A 169 -12.67 -56.38 -22.68
N GLU A 170 -13.81 -56.46 -21.98
CA GLU A 170 -15.07 -55.89 -22.45
C GLU A 170 -15.03 -54.36 -22.44
N ILE A 171 -14.48 -53.76 -21.38
CA ILE A 171 -14.25 -52.30 -21.33
C ILE A 171 -13.16 -51.90 -22.32
N ALA A 172 -12.08 -52.68 -22.47
CA ALA A 172 -11.02 -52.37 -23.42
C ALA A 172 -11.48 -52.49 -24.88
N ASP A 173 -12.27 -53.51 -25.22
CA ASP A 173 -12.86 -53.72 -26.55
C ASP A 173 -13.91 -52.64 -26.84
N PHE A 174 -14.72 -52.27 -25.84
CA PHE A 174 -15.65 -51.14 -25.93
C PHE A 174 -14.85 -49.84 -26.15
N VAL A 175 -13.95 -49.45 -25.24
CA VAL A 175 -13.09 -48.25 -25.32
C VAL A 175 -12.24 -48.20 -26.61
N SER A 176 -11.78 -49.34 -27.13
CA SER A 176 -11.00 -49.40 -28.37
C SER A 176 -11.85 -49.12 -29.61
N ARG A 177 -13.14 -49.55 -29.63
CA ARG A 177 -14.13 -49.12 -30.64
C ARG A 177 -14.36 -47.61 -30.63
N PHE A 178 -14.04 -46.92 -29.54
CA PHE A 178 -14.19 -45.46 -29.35
C PHE A 178 -12.92 -44.63 -29.55
N ARG A 179 -11.74 -45.24 -29.72
CA ARG A 179 -10.49 -44.46 -29.98
C ARG A 179 -10.60 -43.60 -31.23
N SER A 180 -11.34 -44.03 -32.25
CA SER A 180 -11.59 -43.23 -33.46
C SER A 180 -12.37 -41.95 -33.15
N LEU A 181 -13.25 -41.98 -32.14
CA LEU A 181 -14.08 -40.85 -31.70
C LEU A 181 -13.41 -39.92 -30.70
N GLU A 182 -12.42 -40.38 -29.94
CA GLU A 182 -11.57 -39.52 -29.11
C GLU A 182 -10.78 -38.52 -29.99
N THR A 183 -10.47 -38.93 -31.24
CA THR A 183 -9.92 -38.06 -32.30
C THR A 183 -10.97 -37.11 -32.90
N ALA A 184 -12.23 -37.52 -33.02
CA ALA A 184 -13.32 -36.69 -33.54
C ALA A 184 -13.89 -35.71 -32.49
N GLY A 185 -13.96 -36.09 -31.22
CA GLY A 185 -14.31 -35.23 -30.10
C GLY A 185 -13.27 -34.12 -29.86
N LYS A 186 -12.01 -34.38 -30.20
CA LYS A 186 -10.96 -33.35 -30.33
C LYS A 186 -11.19 -32.37 -31.49
N ALA A 187 -12.08 -32.66 -32.44
CA ALA A 187 -12.43 -31.76 -33.54
C ALA A 187 -13.74 -30.98 -33.28
N TRP A 188 -14.69 -31.54 -32.51
CA TRP A 188 -16.01 -30.93 -32.32
C TRP A 188 -16.09 -29.86 -31.22
N GLY A 189 -15.33 -30.02 -30.13
CA GLY A 189 -15.18 -28.95 -29.12
C GLY A 189 -14.31 -27.76 -29.55
N ARG A 190 -13.83 -27.75 -30.80
CA ARG A 190 -12.85 -26.77 -31.30
C ARG A 190 -13.44 -25.56 -32.02
N SER A 191 -14.63 -25.61 -32.61
CA SER A 191 -15.00 -24.53 -33.56
C SER A 191 -15.69 -23.30 -32.95
N ALA A 192 -16.38 -23.40 -31.82
CA ALA A 192 -17.05 -22.24 -31.21
C ALA A 192 -16.23 -21.59 -30.08
N LEU A 193 -15.53 -22.38 -29.25
CA LEU A 193 -14.71 -21.85 -28.15
C LEU A 193 -13.30 -21.38 -28.58
N ILE A 194 -12.71 -21.89 -29.68
CA ILE A 194 -11.32 -21.52 -30.05
C ILE A 194 -11.22 -20.18 -30.78
N ALA A 195 -12.30 -19.65 -31.35
CA ALA A 195 -12.24 -18.30 -31.92
C ALA A 195 -12.03 -17.23 -30.84
N ASP A 196 -12.62 -17.42 -29.65
CA ASP A 196 -12.56 -16.46 -28.54
C ASP A 196 -11.44 -16.81 -27.52
N PHE A 197 -11.19 -18.10 -27.27
CA PHE A 197 -10.09 -18.54 -26.40
C PHE A 197 -8.77 -18.75 -27.12
N GLY A 198 -8.72 -19.01 -28.43
CA GLY A 198 -7.47 -19.27 -29.15
C GLY A 198 -6.56 -18.05 -29.22
N SER A 199 -7.13 -16.86 -29.43
CA SER A 199 -6.43 -15.58 -29.37
C SER A 199 -5.97 -15.25 -27.95
N ARG A 200 -6.80 -15.54 -26.94
CA ARG A 200 -6.47 -15.34 -25.51
C ARG A 200 -5.42 -16.33 -25.00
N ILE A 201 -5.49 -17.60 -25.41
CA ILE A 201 -4.57 -18.68 -25.03
C ILE A 201 -3.25 -18.48 -25.77
N SER A 202 -3.21 -18.14 -27.06
CA SER A 202 -1.94 -17.83 -27.73
C SER A 202 -1.26 -16.59 -27.15
N TYR A 203 -2.03 -15.59 -26.70
CA TYR A 203 -1.50 -14.45 -25.96
C TYR A 203 -0.95 -14.86 -24.58
N LEU A 204 -1.72 -15.62 -23.79
CA LEU A 204 -1.31 -16.10 -22.48
C LEU A 204 -0.21 -17.16 -22.53
N GLU A 205 -0.12 -17.96 -23.58
CA GLU A 205 0.96 -18.92 -23.81
C GLU A 205 2.23 -18.19 -24.24
N ALA A 206 2.13 -17.13 -25.05
CA ALA A 206 3.28 -16.27 -25.35
C ALA A 206 3.75 -15.52 -24.09
N GLU A 207 2.84 -15.01 -23.28
CA GLU A 207 3.14 -14.32 -22.02
C GLU A 207 3.67 -15.28 -20.95
N LEU A 208 3.14 -16.51 -20.88
CA LEU A 208 3.63 -17.55 -19.99
C LEU A 208 5.00 -18.06 -20.46
N GLN A 209 5.22 -18.20 -21.77
CA GLN A 209 6.52 -18.58 -22.33
C GLN A 209 7.56 -17.48 -22.06
N ASP A 210 7.21 -16.21 -22.25
CA ASP A 210 8.08 -15.06 -21.96
C ASP A 210 8.36 -14.96 -20.45
N SER A 211 7.33 -15.12 -19.61
CA SER A 211 7.45 -15.14 -18.15
C SER A 211 8.26 -16.34 -17.65
N ASN A 212 8.14 -17.51 -18.28
CA ASN A 212 8.91 -18.70 -17.92
C ASN A 212 10.37 -18.59 -18.39
N ASN A 213 10.61 -18.02 -19.57
CA ASN A 213 11.96 -17.67 -20.04
C ASN A 213 12.61 -16.64 -19.11
N ARG A 214 11.86 -15.63 -18.69
CA ARG A 214 12.32 -14.61 -17.74
C ARG A 214 12.53 -15.17 -16.35
N CYS A 215 11.70 -16.10 -15.89
CA CYS A 215 11.94 -16.87 -14.65
C CYS A 215 13.20 -17.72 -14.74
N GLN A 216 13.48 -18.33 -15.90
CA GLN A 216 14.71 -19.10 -16.11
C GLN A 216 15.95 -18.22 -16.17
N GLU A 217 15.87 -17.06 -16.82
CA GLU A 217 16.94 -16.05 -16.82
C GLU A 217 17.18 -15.51 -15.41
N LEU A 218 16.12 -15.12 -14.69
CA LEU A 218 16.22 -14.67 -13.29
C LEU A 218 16.76 -15.78 -12.38
N ARG A 219 16.42 -17.04 -12.59
CA ARG A 219 17.01 -18.17 -11.85
C ARG A 219 18.49 -18.36 -12.16
N ARG A 220 18.91 -18.17 -13.41
CA ARG A 220 20.33 -18.20 -13.79
C ARG A 220 21.09 -17.01 -13.19
N GLU A 221 20.52 -15.82 -13.27
CA GLU A 221 21.06 -14.59 -12.68
C GLU A 221 21.18 -14.72 -11.15
N LEU A 222 20.12 -15.20 -10.49
CA LEU A 222 20.13 -15.45 -9.05
C LEU A 222 21.18 -16.49 -8.65
N ASN A 223 21.33 -17.58 -9.41
CA ASN A 223 22.38 -18.57 -9.16
C ASN A 223 23.78 -18.00 -9.37
N ASN A 224 23.98 -17.14 -10.38
CA ASN A 224 25.25 -16.47 -10.61
C ASN A 224 25.56 -15.47 -9.48
N GLN A 225 24.56 -14.71 -9.03
CA GLN A 225 24.68 -13.80 -7.89
C GLN A 225 24.95 -14.56 -6.59
N LEU A 226 24.31 -15.72 -6.36
CA LEU A 226 24.59 -16.60 -5.22
C LEU A 226 26.02 -17.13 -5.25
N GLN A 227 26.53 -17.52 -6.42
CA GLN A 227 27.92 -17.94 -6.57
C GLN A 227 28.89 -16.77 -6.31
N GLU A 228 28.59 -15.57 -6.81
CA GLU A 228 29.40 -14.38 -6.58
C GLU A 228 29.37 -13.95 -5.11
N LEU A 229 28.22 -14.00 -4.45
CA LEU A 229 28.07 -13.73 -3.02
C LEU A 229 28.86 -14.73 -2.18
N ASN A 230 28.80 -16.03 -2.52
CA ASN A 230 29.60 -17.04 -1.84
C ASN A 230 31.11 -16.81 -2.02
N ALA A 231 31.55 -16.43 -3.23
CA ALA A 231 32.94 -16.07 -3.49
C ALA A 231 33.39 -14.82 -2.69
N ARG A 232 32.55 -13.78 -2.66
CA ARG A 232 32.79 -12.57 -1.85
C ARG A 232 32.79 -12.85 -0.37
N GLN A 233 31.92 -13.75 0.11
CA GLN A 233 31.89 -14.17 1.52
C GLN A 233 33.18 -14.89 1.90
N GLN A 234 33.72 -15.75 1.02
CA GLN A 234 35.02 -16.39 1.23
C GLN A 234 36.16 -15.35 1.24
N GLU A 235 36.14 -14.37 0.35
CA GLU A 235 37.14 -13.29 0.32
C GLU A 235 37.06 -12.41 1.58
N LEU A 236 35.85 -12.06 2.05
CA LEU A 236 35.63 -11.33 3.29
C LEU A 236 36.15 -12.10 4.50
N ASN A 237 35.89 -13.41 4.57
CA ASN A 237 36.40 -14.25 5.64
C ASN A 237 37.94 -14.30 5.63
N ALA A 238 38.57 -14.38 4.46
CA ALA A 238 40.02 -14.33 4.32
C ALA A 238 40.60 -12.97 4.75
N LYS A 239 39.98 -11.86 4.33
CA LYS A 239 40.37 -10.50 4.76
C LYS A 239 40.16 -10.29 6.26
N GLN A 240 39.12 -10.85 6.84
CA GLN A 240 38.87 -10.79 8.28
C GLN A 240 39.95 -11.53 9.06
N GLN A 241 40.40 -12.69 8.56
CA GLN A 241 41.53 -13.41 9.15
C GLN A 241 42.84 -12.61 9.04
N GLU A 242 43.11 -11.98 7.90
CA GLU A 242 44.27 -11.11 7.72
C GLU A 242 44.22 -9.87 8.64
N LEU A 243 43.05 -9.25 8.79
CA LEU A 243 42.84 -8.12 9.69
C LEU A 243 43.08 -8.52 11.14
N ASN A 244 42.57 -9.68 11.57
CA ASN A 244 42.79 -10.21 12.91
C ASN A 244 44.28 -10.47 13.16
N ALA A 245 45.01 -11.02 12.19
CA ALA A 245 46.46 -11.21 12.29
C ALA A 245 47.22 -9.88 12.41
N LYS A 246 46.86 -8.87 11.59
CA LYS A 246 47.43 -7.52 11.69
C LYS A 246 47.09 -6.84 13.02
N GLN A 247 45.89 -7.05 13.56
CA GLN A 247 45.50 -6.52 14.85
C GLN A 247 46.34 -7.14 15.99
N GLN A 248 46.63 -8.44 15.91
CA GLN A 248 47.55 -9.10 16.85
C GLN A 248 48.97 -8.54 16.73
N GLU A 249 49.48 -8.31 15.51
CA GLU A 249 50.79 -7.70 15.29
C GLU A 249 50.85 -6.26 15.83
N LEU A 250 49.78 -5.46 15.61
CA LEU A 250 49.67 -4.10 16.12
C LEU A 250 49.66 -4.09 17.65
N ASN A 251 48.91 -5.00 18.28
CA ASN A 251 48.87 -5.12 19.73
C ASN A 251 50.26 -5.49 20.30
N ALA A 252 51.00 -6.39 19.64
CA ALA A 252 52.37 -6.74 20.03
C ALA A 252 53.32 -5.54 19.90
N LYS A 253 53.24 -4.78 18.80
CA LYS A 253 54.02 -3.54 18.62
C LYS A 253 53.65 -2.46 19.62
N GLN A 254 52.37 -2.36 20.00
CA GLN A 254 51.92 -1.41 21.03
C GLN A 254 52.50 -1.77 22.40
N GLN A 255 52.56 -3.07 22.74
CA GLN A 255 53.25 -3.53 23.95
C GLN A 255 54.75 -3.21 23.92
N GLU A 256 55.42 -3.41 22.79
CA GLU A 256 56.84 -3.05 22.62
C GLU A 256 57.06 -1.54 22.75
N LEU A 257 56.18 -0.72 22.16
CA LEU A 257 56.22 0.74 22.26
C LEU A 257 56.04 1.19 23.71
N ASN A 258 55.09 0.59 24.43
CA ASN A 258 54.86 0.90 25.84
C ASN A 258 56.08 0.54 26.70
N ALA A 259 56.73 -0.61 26.43
CA ALA A 259 57.97 -0.99 27.12
C ALA A 259 59.12 -0.01 26.83
N LYS A 260 59.30 0.39 25.56
CA LYS A 260 60.29 1.42 25.19
C LYS A 260 59.98 2.78 25.81
N GLN A 261 58.70 3.15 25.92
CA GLN A 261 58.29 4.39 26.57
C GLN A 261 58.62 4.38 28.07
N GLN A 262 58.44 3.22 28.73
CA GLN A 262 58.87 3.05 30.12
C GLN A 262 60.40 3.17 30.26
N GLU A 263 61.16 2.57 29.35
CA GLU A 263 62.62 2.71 29.33
C GLU A 263 63.06 4.16 29.09
N LEU A 264 62.40 4.87 28.16
CA LEU A 264 62.66 6.28 27.88
C LEU A 264 62.38 7.14 29.11
N ASN A 265 61.26 6.88 29.81
CA ASN A 265 60.91 7.60 31.02
C ASN A 265 61.94 7.36 32.14
N ALA A 266 62.45 6.13 32.28
CA ALA A 266 63.52 5.81 33.22
C ALA A 266 64.83 6.54 32.87
N LYS A 267 65.23 6.55 31.58
CA LYS A 267 66.38 7.31 31.10
C LYS A 267 66.21 8.82 31.27
N GLN A 268 64.99 9.35 31.11
CA GLN A 268 64.70 10.76 31.35
C GLN A 268 64.82 11.12 32.83
N GLN A 269 64.40 10.23 33.74
CA GLN A 269 64.62 10.42 35.17
C GLN A 269 66.12 10.42 35.51
N GLU A 270 66.90 9.52 34.90
CA GLU A 270 68.36 9.48 35.05
C GLU A 270 69.02 10.75 34.48
N LEU A 271 68.59 11.22 33.31
CA LEU A 271 69.05 12.47 32.71
C LEU A 271 68.75 13.65 33.62
N ASN A 272 67.54 13.71 34.20
CA ASN A 272 67.17 14.77 35.12
C ASN A 272 68.01 14.72 36.42
N ALA A 273 68.36 13.52 36.90
CA ALA A 273 69.27 13.36 38.03
C ALA A 273 70.69 13.82 37.69
N LYS A 274 71.20 13.49 36.49
CA LYS A 274 72.49 13.97 35.98
C LYS A 274 72.50 15.48 35.74
N GLN A 275 71.38 16.05 35.28
CA GLN A 275 71.23 17.48 35.09
C GLN A 275 71.27 18.22 36.43
N ARG A 276 70.64 17.68 37.49
CA ARG A 276 70.77 18.20 38.86
C ARG A 276 72.22 18.16 39.37
N GLN A 277 72.96 17.09 39.08
CA GLN A 277 74.40 17.01 39.38
C GLN A 277 75.22 18.04 38.58
N LEU A 278 74.87 18.27 37.32
CA LEU A 278 75.50 19.30 36.50
C LEU A 278 75.19 20.71 37.00
N ASP A 279 73.96 20.98 37.42
CA ASP A 279 73.53 22.26 37.97
C ASP A 279 74.21 22.54 39.33
N GLU A 280 74.44 21.50 40.15
CA GLU A 280 75.32 21.59 41.34
C GLU A 280 76.77 21.94 40.96
N ILE A 281 77.33 21.35 39.90
CA ILE A 281 78.68 21.67 39.40
C ILE A 281 78.75 23.09 38.81
N TYR A 282 77.72 23.52 38.07
CA TYR A 282 77.60 24.86 37.50
C TYR A 282 77.42 25.95 38.57
N SER A 283 76.97 25.59 39.78
CA SER A 283 76.94 26.47 40.95
C SER A 283 78.28 26.59 41.69
N SER A 284 79.29 25.80 41.33
CA SER A 284 80.64 25.90 41.93
C SER A 284 81.47 27.02 41.29
N ARG A 285 82.36 27.63 42.09
CA ARG A 285 83.14 28.85 41.77
C ARG A 285 84.07 28.76 40.53
N SER A 286 84.16 27.60 39.89
CA SER A 286 85.04 27.31 38.75
C SER A 286 84.51 27.86 37.41
N TRP A 287 83.23 28.23 37.31
CA TRP A 287 82.57 28.62 36.06
C TRP A 287 82.75 30.09 35.62
N LYS A 288 83.66 30.84 36.25
CA LYS A 288 83.96 32.25 35.87
C LYS A 288 84.95 32.40 34.70
N VAL A 289 85.51 31.33 34.15
CA VAL A 289 86.56 31.40 33.11
C VAL A 289 86.05 31.11 31.69
N ALA A 290 84.91 30.46 31.50
CA ALA A 290 84.42 30.06 30.16
C ALA A 290 83.60 31.13 29.42
N ARG A 291 83.72 32.42 29.80
CA ARG A 291 82.95 33.53 29.21
C ARG A 291 83.53 34.05 27.87
N VAL A 292 84.65 33.48 27.41
CA VAL A 292 85.39 33.94 26.22
C VAL A 292 85.02 33.18 24.93
N LEU A 293 84.38 32.01 25.00
CA LEU A 293 84.07 31.19 23.81
C LEU A 293 82.65 31.41 23.23
N SER A 294 81.89 32.38 23.75
CA SER A 294 80.53 32.71 23.28
C SER A 294 80.49 33.60 22.02
N ARG A 295 81.63 33.90 21.40
CA ARG A 295 81.72 34.78 20.21
C ARG A 295 81.97 34.07 18.87
N ALA A 296 82.17 32.75 18.85
CA ALA A 296 82.43 32.02 17.60
C ALA A 296 81.21 31.25 17.04
N TRP A 297 80.01 31.42 17.61
CA TRP A 297 78.79 30.71 17.19
C TRP A 297 77.83 31.56 16.34
N ARG A 298 78.36 32.55 15.61
CA ARG A 298 77.60 33.41 14.67
C ARG A 298 77.98 33.24 13.20
N ALA A 299 78.64 32.15 12.84
CA ALA A 299 78.95 31.87 11.44
C ALA A 299 78.73 30.40 11.11
N LEU A 300 77.47 29.99 10.93
CA LEU A 300 77.08 28.77 10.20
C LEU A 300 75.66 28.96 9.60
N PRO A 301 75.39 28.49 8.36
CA PRO A 301 74.19 28.85 7.59
C PRO A 301 72.94 28.06 8.01
N LYS A 302 71.76 28.62 7.68
CA LYS A 302 70.43 28.07 8.00
C LYS A 302 70.13 26.74 7.28
N PRO A 303 69.27 25.85 7.84
CA PRO A 303 69.12 24.43 7.44
C PRO A 303 68.42 24.18 6.09
N GLU A 304 67.88 25.22 5.46
CA GLU A 304 66.98 25.07 4.31
C GLU A 304 67.74 24.91 2.97
N GLN A 305 69.03 25.27 2.90
CA GLN A 305 69.85 25.12 1.69
C GLN A 305 70.55 23.75 1.58
N LEU A 306 70.57 22.95 2.65
CA LEU A 306 71.23 21.62 2.64
C LEU A 306 70.37 20.54 1.97
N GLN A 307 69.04 20.67 2.02
CA GLN A 307 68.11 19.67 1.48
C GLN A 307 68.04 19.69 -0.06
N GLU A 308 68.21 20.85 -0.68
CA GLU A 308 68.14 20.99 -2.14
C GLU A 308 69.39 20.44 -2.87
N LEU A 309 70.55 20.53 -2.22
CA LEU A 309 71.83 20.00 -2.73
C LEU A 309 71.85 18.46 -2.73
N ILE A 310 71.30 17.84 -1.69
CA ILE A 310 71.22 16.38 -1.52
C ILE A 310 70.29 15.76 -2.58
N PHE A 311 69.17 16.42 -2.89
CA PHE A 311 68.24 15.96 -3.93
C PHE A 311 68.83 16.02 -5.34
N ARG A 312 69.58 17.08 -5.68
CA ARG A 312 70.24 17.24 -6.99
C ARG A 312 71.37 16.22 -7.22
N LEU A 313 72.09 15.83 -6.16
CA LEU A 313 73.12 14.79 -6.22
C LEU A 313 72.51 13.38 -6.38
N ALA A 314 71.41 13.08 -5.67
CA ALA A 314 70.70 11.81 -5.80
C ALA A 314 70.09 11.59 -7.21
N LYS A 315 69.55 12.66 -7.83
CA LYS A 315 68.97 12.60 -9.17
C LYS A 315 70.01 12.37 -10.28
N ARG A 316 71.22 12.94 -10.15
CA ARG A 316 72.32 12.72 -11.11
C ARG A 316 72.91 11.30 -11.01
N ALA A 317 72.97 10.73 -9.80
CA ALA A 317 73.41 9.35 -9.61
C ALA A 317 72.42 8.32 -10.20
N TYR A 318 71.10 8.58 -10.10
CA TYR A 318 70.04 7.72 -10.63
C TYR A 318 70.09 7.53 -12.16
N HIS A 319 70.47 8.56 -12.92
CA HIS A 319 70.49 8.50 -14.39
C HIS A 319 71.74 7.83 -14.98
N ARG A 320 72.82 7.65 -14.21
CA ARG A 320 74.09 7.06 -14.68
C ARG A 320 74.27 5.56 -14.34
N LEU A 321 73.32 4.93 -13.67
CA LEU A 321 73.38 3.50 -13.32
C LEU A 321 72.80 2.61 -14.45
N PRO A 322 73.54 1.57 -14.91
CA PRO A 322 73.10 0.66 -15.97
C PRO A 322 72.26 -0.47 -15.35
N LEU A 323 71.00 -0.18 -15.04
CA LEU A 323 70.07 -1.13 -14.41
C LEU A 323 68.83 -1.33 -15.27
N ASN A 324 68.30 -2.57 -15.26
CA ASN A 324 67.14 -2.98 -16.04
C ASN A 324 65.83 -2.28 -15.58
N MET A 325 64.86 -2.14 -16.49
CA MET A 325 63.73 -1.20 -16.38
C MET A 325 62.81 -1.46 -15.17
N ARG A 326 62.69 -2.72 -14.74
CA ARG A 326 61.91 -3.12 -13.54
C ARG A 326 62.59 -2.70 -12.22
N THR A 327 63.92 -2.67 -12.18
CA THR A 327 64.72 -2.30 -11.00
C THR A 327 64.82 -0.77 -10.85
N LYS A 328 64.89 -0.05 -11.97
CA LYS A 328 64.83 1.43 -12.01
C LYS A 328 63.49 1.98 -11.50
N ASN A 329 62.40 1.25 -11.72
CA ASN A 329 61.05 1.62 -11.25
C ASN A 329 60.84 1.36 -9.75
N ARG A 330 61.51 0.37 -9.15
CA ARG A 330 61.51 0.15 -7.69
C ARG A 330 62.33 1.20 -6.92
N LEU A 331 63.44 1.68 -7.46
CA LEU A 331 64.20 2.76 -6.82
C LEU A 331 63.48 4.12 -6.91
N ARG A 332 62.71 4.33 -7.99
CA ARG A 332 61.87 5.53 -8.17
C ARG A 332 60.77 5.65 -7.12
N SER A 333 60.15 4.52 -6.71
CA SER A 333 59.12 4.52 -5.67
C SER A 333 59.66 4.73 -4.25
N VAL A 334 60.95 4.41 -4.01
CA VAL A 334 61.63 4.69 -2.73
C VAL A 334 62.00 6.17 -2.62
N LEU A 335 62.53 6.78 -3.69
CA LEU A 335 62.84 8.23 -3.73
C LEU A 335 61.58 9.11 -3.61
N GLN A 336 60.43 8.63 -4.10
CA GLN A 336 59.13 9.33 -4.00
C GLN A 336 58.49 9.25 -2.61
N ARG A 337 58.86 8.29 -1.76
CA ARG A 337 58.37 8.20 -0.36
C ARG A 337 59.13 9.10 0.62
N ALA A 338 60.36 9.49 0.28
CA ALA A 338 61.22 10.28 1.16
C ALA A 338 60.97 11.81 1.09
N PHE A 339 60.25 12.30 0.07
CA PHE A 339 60.01 13.74 -0.16
C PHE A 339 58.53 14.00 -0.54
N PRO A 340 57.62 14.23 0.42
CA PRO A 340 56.17 14.14 0.19
C PRO A 340 55.48 15.37 -0.43
N VAL A 341 56.19 16.47 -0.71
CA VAL A 341 55.54 17.78 -0.94
C VAL A 341 54.87 17.97 -2.32
N LEU A 342 54.87 16.99 -3.23
CA LEU A 342 54.57 17.29 -4.64
C LEU A 342 53.54 16.42 -5.37
N ASN A 343 52.53 15.83 -4.72
CA ASN A 343 51.38 15.25 -5.45
C ASN A 343 50.05 15.40 -4.69
N ARG A 344 49.57 16.64 -4.57
CA ARG A 344 48.12 16.93 -4.58
C ARG A 344 47.74 17.43 -5.97
N ALA A 345 47.58 16.51 -6.91
CA ALA A 345 46.88 16.75 -8.18
C ALA A 345 46.57 15.42 -8.87
N ARG A 346 45.29 15.22 -9.24
CA ARG A 346 44.69 14.13 -10.07
C ARG A 346 44.45 12.82 -9.28
N GLY A 347 43.21 12.51 -8.88
CA GLY A 347 42.09 12.01 -9.70
C GLY A 347 42.08 10.47 -9.54
N GLY A 348 41.07 9.80 -8.97
CA GLY A 348 39.68 9.71 -9.41
C GLY A 348 39.44 8.31 -10.02
N SER A 349 38.95 7.35 -9.22
CA SER A 349 38.15 6.17 -9.62
C SER A 349 37.71 5.48 -8.31
N GLY A 350 36.43 5.43 -7.93
CA GLY A 350 35.34 4.86 -8.71
C GLY A 350 35.24 3.36 -8.43
N ASN A 351 34.95 2.97 -7.18
CA ASN A 351 34.67 1.57 -6.83
C ASN A 351 33.16 1.33 -6.99
N GLN A 352 32.78 0.92 -8.20
CA GLN A 352 31.44 0.39 -8.48
C GLN A 352 31.23 -0.90 -7.67
N SER A 353 30.26 -0.87 -6.76
CA SER A 353 29.76 -2.05 -6.06
C SER A 353 28.32 -2.28 -6.51
N GLY A 354 28.06 -3.48 -7.04
CA GLY A 354 26.83 -3.99 -7.66
C GLY A 354 25.53 -3.26 -7.34
N ASN A 355 25.00 -2.60 -8.37
CA ASN A 355 23.63 -2.10 -8.45
C ASN A 355 22.63 -3.26 -8.42
N VAL A 356 21.84 -3.37 -7.35
CA VAL A 356 20.42 -3.69 -7.54
C VAL A 356 19.74 -2.33 -7.62
N ALA A 357 19.55 -1.83 -8.85
CA ALA A 357 18.86 -0.56 -9.05
C ALA A 357 17.39 -0.74 -8.64
N THR A 358 17.03 -0.22 -7.47
CA THR A 358 15.63 0.12 -7.19
C THR A 358 15.15 1.12 -8.25
N GLY A 359 13.85 1.13 -8.58
CA GLY A 359 13.29 2.09 -9.56
C GLY A 359 13.64 3.55 -9.22
N LEU A 360 13.79 3.86 -7.93
CA LEU A 360 14.20 5.17 -7.42
C LEU A 360 15.65 5.54 -7.77
N GLY A 361 16.60 4.60 -7.67
CA GLY A 361 17.99 4.87 -8.04
C GLY A 361 18.15 5.22 -9.53
N ALA A 362 17.30 4.68 -10.40
CA ALA A 362 17.24 5.08 -11.80
C ALA A 362 16.70 6.50 -11.98
N GLN A 363 15.62 6.85 -11.28
CA GLN A 363 15.06 8.21 -11.30
C GLN A 363 16.06 9.26 -10.80
N ILE A 364 16.86 8.95 -9.77
CA ILE A 364 17.90 9.85 -9.26
C ILE A 364 18.98 10.08 -10.32
N ARG A 365 19.46 9.04 -10.99
CA ARG A 365 20.47 9.19 -12.06
C ARG A 365 19.95 10.00 -13.25
N GLU A 366 18.68 9.84 -13.60
CA GLU A 366 18.02 10.63 -14.63
C GLU A 366 17.89 12.11 -14.21
N LEU A 367 17.52 12.35 -12.94
CA LEU A 367 17.49 13.68 -12.36
C LEU A 367 18.88 14.33 -12.41
N GLU A 368 19.92 13.65 -11.92
CA GLU A 368 21.31 14.11 -11.96
C GLU A 368 21.76 14.43 -13.38
N SER A 369 21.54 13.51 -14.33
CA SER A 369 21.97 13.68 -15.71
C SER A 369 21.35 14.91 -16.37
N ALA A 370 20.06 15.13 -16.18
CA ALA A 370 19.39 16.28 -16.79
C ALA A 370 19.54 17.58 -15.98
N VAL A 371 19.92 17.52 -14.70
CA VAL A 371 20.46 18.68 -13.96
C VAL A 371 21.83 19.06 -14.50
N ASP A 372 22.71 18.09 -14.77
CA ASP A 372 24.05 18.35 -15.30
C ASP A 372 24.01 18.93 -16.72
N ALA A 373 23.02 18.55 -17.53
CA ALA A 373 22.82 19.04 -18.89
C ALA A 373 22.41 20.52 -18.99
N LEU A 374 21.82 21.10 -17.94
CA LEU A 374 21.36 22.50 -17.93
C LEU A 374 22.55 23.47 -17.94
N ALA A 375 22.55 24.50 -18.77
CA ALA A 375 23.61 25.51 -18.71
C ALA A 375 23.38 26.45 -17.51
N LEU A 376 24.46 26.97 -16.92
CA LEU A 376 24.36 27.90 -15.80
C LEU A 376 23.76 29.25 -16.22
N ASP A 377 24.02 29.65 -17.48
CA ASP A 377 23.53 30.92 -18.05
C ASP A 377 22.01 30.88 -18.34
N ASP A 378 21.39 29.69 -18.33
CA ASP A 378 19.94 29.52 -18.50
C ASP A 378 19.15 29.78 -17.21
N LEU A 379 19.83 29.92 -16.07
CA LEU A 379 19.19 30.09 -14.77
C LEU A 379 18.71 31.53 -14.56
N ASP A 380 17.41 31.68 -14.34
CA ASP A 380 16.77 32.93 -13.99
C ASP A 380 15.82 32.76 -12.80
N PHE A 381 16.18 33.36 -11.67
CA PHE A 381 15.41 33.31 -10.42
C PHE A 381 14.66 34.61 -10.13
N ARG A 382 14.42 35.46 -11.13
CA ARG A 382 13.59 36.65 -10.94
C ARG A 382 12.17 36.22 -10.55
N PRO A 383 11.66 36.64 -9.38
CA PRO A 383 10.29 36.32 -8.99
C PRO A 383 9.33 37.04 -9.95
N ARG A 384 8.15 36.45 -10.17
CA ARG A 384 7.11 37.05 -11.02
C ARG A 384 6.46 38.23 -10.33
N GLU A 385 6.29 38.16 -9.02
CA GLU A 385 5.75 39.22 -8.18
C GLU A 385 6.83 39.87 -7.29
N ALA A 386 6.58 41.11 -6.86
CA ALA A 386 7.52 41.82 -5.96
C ALA A 386 7.62 41.17 -4.57
N ASN A 387 6.55 40.50 -4.13
CA ASN A 387 6.47 39.74 -2.89
C ASN A 387 6.11 38.28 -3.24
N PRO A 388 7.11 37.41 -3.47
CA PRO A 388 6.86 36.02 -3.82
C PRO A 388 6.15 35.28 -2.67
N LEU A 389 5.53 34.14 -2.96
CA LEU A 389 4.90 33.32 -1.92
C LEU A 389 5.95 32.67 -1.01
N VAL A 390 7.09 32.29 -1.58
CA VAL A 390 8.16 31.54 -0.91
C VAL A 390 9.51 32.24 -1.05
N SER A 391 10.31 32.23 0.01
CA SER A 391 11.75 32.51 -0.07
C SER A 391 12.55 31.23 0.21
N LEU A 392 13.30 30.77 -0.79
CA LEU A 392 14.23 29.66 -0.66
C LEU A 392 15.56 30.19 -0.10
N ILE A 393 15.98 29.72 1.07
CA ILE A 393 17.20 30.13 1.75
C ILE A 393 18.21 28.99 1.66
N VAL A 394 19.29 29.24 0.92
CA VAL A 394 20.34 28.25 0.65
C VAL A 394 21.65 28.73 1.29
N PRO A 395 22.03 28.22 2.48
CA PRO A 395 23.34 28.50 3.05
C PRO A 395 24.44 27.75 2.29
N VAL A 396 25.57 28.39 2.04
CA VAL A 396 26.71 27.79 1.31
C VAL A 396 28.04 28.11 1.97
N HIS A 397 28.93 27.11 2.03
CA HIS A 397 30.33 27.27 2.39
C HIS A 397 31.18 26.31 1.53
N ASN A 398 31.80 26.84 0.47
CA ASN A 398 32.49 26.08 -0.59
C ASN A 398 31.56 25.08 -1.32
N ASN A 399 32.13 24.06 -1.97
CA ASN A 399 31.42 23.01 -2.70
C ASN A 399 30.57 23.57 -3.85
N LEU A 400 31.18 24.42 -4.68
CA LEU A 400 30.55 25.05 -5.84
C LEU A 400 29.74 24.06 -6.71
N ASP A 401 30.28 22.89 -7.04
CA ASP A 401 29.60 21.90 -7.91
C ASP A 401 28.24 21.49 -7.36
N TYR A 402 28.15 21.22 -6.06
CA TYR A 402 26.90 20.86 -5.39
C TYR A 402 25.94 22.05 -5.37
N THR A 403 26.44 23.24 -5.05
CA THR A 403 25.63 24.47 -5.05
C THR A 403 25.01 24.73 -6.42
N VAL A 404 25.79 24.58 -7.50
CA VAL A 404 25.31 24.74 -8.87
C VAL A 404 24.24 23.69 -9.21
N ARG A 405 24.48 22.43 -8.86
CA ARG A 405 23.51 21.34 -9.09
C ARG A 405 22.21 21.57 -8.33
N CYS A 406 22.29 22.02 -7.08
CA CYS A 406 21.14 22.39 -6.26
C CYS A 406 20.32 23.49 -6.95
N LEU A 407 20.96 24.61 -7.33
CA LEU A 407 20.28 25.70 -8.04
C LEU A 407 19.65 25.25 -9.36
N LYS A 408 20.36 24.47 -10.17
CA LYS A 408 19.82 23.90 -11.42
C LYS A 408 18.62 22.99 -11.16
N SER A 409 18.64 22.19 -10.09
CA SER A 409 17.50 21.33 -9.73
C SER A 409 16.27 22.13 -9.31
N ILE A 410 16.45 23.23 -8.56
CA ILE A 410 15.36 24.15 -8.20
C ILE A 410 14.72 24.72 -9.46
N TYR A 411 15.55 25.27 -10.37
CA TYR A 411 15.06 25.88 -11.61
C TYR A 411 14.34 24.87 -12.50
N ARG A 412 14.94 23.70 -12.71
CA ARG A 412 14.36 22.62 -13.53
C ARG A 412 13.06 22.06 -12.98
N SER A 413 12.84 22.12 -11.66
CA SER A 413 11.63 21.60 -11.04
C SER A 413 10.34 22.25 -11.57
N GLY A 414 10.45 23.41 -12.23
CA GLY A 414 9.36 24.01 -13.01
C GLY A 414 8.16 24.40 -12.17
N SER A 415 8.38 24.86 -10.93
CA SER A 415 7.29 25.15 -9.99
C SER A 415 6.41 26.31 -10.48
N ASP A 416 5.09 26.11 -10.46
CA ASP A 416 4.10 27.16 -10.68
C ASP A 416 3.96 28.11 -9.48
N ILE A 417 4.65 27.85 -8.37
CA ILE A 417 4.63 28.71 -7.17
C ILE A 417 5.63 29.85 -7.37
N ASP A 418 5.25 31.06 -7.01
CA ASP A 418 6.17 32.20 -7.10
C ASP A 418 7.17 32.18 -5.93
N TYR A 419 8.46 32.21 -6.25
CA TYR A 419 9.54 32.12 -5.26
C TYR A 419 10.73 33.03 -5.59
N GLU A 420 11.47 33.43 -4.56
CA GLU A 420 12.83 33.98 -4.69
C GLU A 420 13.86 33.01 -4.12
N VAL A 421 15.11 33.09 -4.62
CA VAL A 421 16.23 32.29 -4.11
C VAL A 421 17.26 33.21 -3.46
N ILE A 422 17.52 32.97 -2.17
CA ILE A 422 18.48 33.70 -1.35
C ILE A 422 19.64 32.78 -1.01
N LEU A 423 20.77 32.99 -1.68
CA LEU A 423 22.00 32.24 -1.43
C LEU A 423 22.84 32.99 -0.38
N VAL A 424 23.03 32.38 0.80
CA VAL A 424 23.81 32.96 1.90
C VAL A 424 25.18 32.30 1.98
N ASP A 425 26.19 32.98 1.47
CA ASP A 425 27.58 32.54 1.44
C ASP A 425 28.33 32.87 2.73
N ASP A 426 28.64 31.83 3.49
CA ASP A 426 29.35 31.88 4.76
C ASP A 426 30.88 31.88 4.57
N LEU A 427 31.36 32.85 3.78
CA LEU A 427 32.78 33.08 3.50
C LEU A 427 33.44 31.91 2.72
N SER A 428 32.85 31.50 1.59
CA SER A 428 33.45 30.53 0.67
C SER A 428 34.80 31.02 0.13
N GLY A 429 35.79 30.13 0.13
CA GLY A 429 37.15 30.36 -0.37
C GLY A 429 37.40 29.83 -1.78
N ASP A 430 36.46 29.07 -2.35
CA ASP A 430 36.50 28.57 -3.72
C ASP A 430 35.90 29.59 -4.72
N ASN A 431 35.60 29.12 -5.94
CA ASN A 431 35.05 29.98 -7.00
C ASN A 431 33.56 30.34 -6.81
N THR A 432 32.91 29.92 -5.72
CA THR A 432 31.48 30.20 -5.44
C THR A 432 31.10 31.65 -5.67
N PRO A 433 31.78 32.66 -5.07
CA PRO A 433 31.40 34.07 -5.22
C PRO A 433 31.41 34.56 -6.67
N LYS A 434 32.32 34.04 -7.51
CA LYS A 434 32.48 34.48 -8.90
C LYS A 434 31.44 33.86 -9.83
N VAL A 435 30.97 32.65 -9.53
CA VAL A 435 30.03 31.92 -10.37
C VAL A 435 28.60 32.32 -10.04
N VAL A 436 28.23 32.35 -8.77
CA VAL A 436 26.83 32.60 -8.36
C VAL A 436 26.37 34.04 -8.62
N GLN A 437 27.29 35.01 -8.61
CA GLN A 437 26.98 36.41 -8.96
C GLN A 437 26.56 36.61 -10.42
N LYS A 438 26.83 35.63 -11.30
CA LYS A 438 26.43 35.70 -12.70
C LYS A 438 25.01 35.21 -12.94
N ILE A 439 24.40 34.55 -11.96
CA ILE A 439 23.06 33.97 -12.08
C ILE A 439 22.01 35.08 -11.95
N THR A 440 21.15 35.20 -12.96
CA THR A 440 20.13 36.26 -13.00
C THR A 440 19.07 36.02 -11.93
N GLY A 441 18.66 37.08 -11.23
CA GLY A 441 17.59 37.03 -10.21
C GLY A 441 17.97 36.39 -8.87
N LEU A 442 19.17 35.83 -8.73
CA LEU A 442 19.64 35.23 -7.47
C LEU A 442 19.98 36.32 -6.43
N VAL A 443 19.35 36.25 -5.25
CA VAL A 443 19.67 37.16 -4.13
C VAL A 443 20.90 36.63 -3.39
N TYR A 444 22.08 37.11 -3.78
CA TYR A 444 23.34 36.69 -3.18
C TYR A 444 23.70 37.54 -1.94
N VAL A 445 23.98 36.87 -0.83
CA VAL A 445 24.33 37.49 0.46
C VAL A 445 25.60 36.85 0.97
N ARG A 446 26.66 37.63 1.20
CA ARG A 446 27.93 37.10 1.69
C ARG A 446 28.23 37.60 3.11
N ASN A 447 28.59 36.69 4.01
CA ASN A 447 29.04 37.02 5.35
C ASN A 447 30.46 37.60 5.35
N ARG A 448 30.76 38.50 6.30
CA ARG A 448 32.09 39.09 6.49
C ARG A 448 33.04 38.16 7.24
N GLU A 449 32.50 37.24 8.03
CA GLU A 449 33.19 36.23 8.80
C GLU A 449 32.42 34.91 8.70
N ASN A 450 33.02 33.79 9.10
CA ASN A 450 32.34 32.49 9.13
C ASN A 450 31.41 32.43 10.36
N LEU A 451 30.10 32.52 10.12
CA LEU A 451 29.04 32.58 11.13
C LEU A 451 28.42 31.21 11.41
N GLY A 452 28.68 30.19 10.59
CA GLY A 452 28.08 28.87 10.66
C GLY A 452 26.68 28.81 10.05
N PHE A 453 26.12 27.59 10.01
CA PHE A 453 24.85 27.28 9.37
C PHE A 453 23.70 28.13 9.95
N LEU A 454 23.55 28.07 11.27
CA LEU A 454 22.42 28.65 11.99
C LEU A 454 22.27 30.16 11.75
N ARG A 455 23.37 30.90 11.91
CA ARG A 455 23.39 32.36 11.75
C ARG A 455 23.23 32.77 10.29
N SER A 456 23.75 31.98 9.35
CA SER A 456 23.56 32.18 7.91
C SER A 456 22.10 32.00 7.51
N CYS A 457 21.44 30.96 8.00
CA CYS A 457 20.00 30.76 7.82
C CYS A 457 19.18 31.92 8.41
N ASN A 458 19.48 32.35 9.65
CA ASN A 458 18.80 33.49 10.27
C ASN A 458 19.01 34.80 9.49
N LEU A 459 20.19 35.01 8.89
CA LEU A 459 20.44 36.16 8.02
C LEU A 459 19.62 36.11 6.74
N GLY A 460 19.53 34.94 6.10
CA GLY A 460 18.68 34.71 4.95
C GLY A 460 17.20 34.99 5.26
N ALA A 461 16.70 34.47 6.38
CA ALA A 461 15.33 34.67 6.85
C ALA A 461 14.97 36.14 7.09
N ARG A 462 15.91 36.96 7.59
CA ARG A 462 15.70 38.41 7.73
C ARG A 462 15.60 39.16 6.40
N LYS A 463 16.21 38.63 5.34
CA LYS A 463 16.18 39.22 4.00
C LYS A 463 15.04 38.70 3.13
N ALA A 464 14.43 37.58 3.52
CA ALA A 464 13.30 36.96 2.85
C ALA A 464 12.06 37.85 2.85
N LYS A 465 11.40 37.91 1.70
CA LYS A 465 10.13 38.62 1.47
C LYS A 465 8.93 37.67 1.44
N GLY A 466 9.17 36.38 1.26
CA GLY A 466 8.15 35.35 1.12
C GLY A 466 7.34 35.13 2.38
N ARG A 467 6.07 34.73 2.20
CA ARG A 467 5.19 34.32 3.30
C ARG A 467 5.72 33.06 4.00
N TYR A 468 6.28 32.14 3.21
CA TYR A 468 6.91 30.91 3.69
C TYR A 468 8.42 30.95 3.47
N LEU A 469 9.16 30.51 4.48
CA LEU A 469 10.60 30.32 4.42
C LEU A 469 10.88 28.84 4.19
N VAL A 470 11.67 28.53 3.15
CA VAL A 470 12.17 27.17 2.92
C VAL A 470 13.67 27.19 3.11
N PHE A 471 14.17 26.44 4.09
CA PHE A 471 15.59 26.22 4.27
C PHE A 471 15.98 24.97 3.48
N LEU A 472 16.97 25.11 2.60
CA LEU A 472 17.43 24.04 1.72
C LEU A 472 18.96 24.02 1.68
N ASN A 473 19.58 22.90 2.05
CA ASN A 473 21.03 22.79 1.99
C ASN A 473 21.55 22.81 0.55
N ASN A 474 22.77 23.33 0.35
CA ASN A 474 23.39 23.43 -0.97
C ASN A 474 23.81 22.07 -1.57
N ASP A 475 23.88 21.01 -0.77
CA ASP A 475 24.20 19.63 -1.17
C ASP A 475 22.94 18.78 -1.37
N THR A 476 21.91 19.37 -2.00
CA THR A 476 20.63 18.72 -2.28
C THR A 476 20.24 18.73 -3.76
N LEU A 477 19.42 17.77 -4.18
CA LEU A 477 18.64 17.82 -5.43
C LEU A 477 17.16 17.64 -5.12
N VAL A 478 16.33 18.50 -5.72
CA VAL A 478 14.89 18.44 -5.54
C VAL A 478 14.20 17.75 -6.72
N PHE A 479 13.17 16.94 -6.43
CA PHE A 479 12.34 16.32 -7.46
C PHE A 479 11.26 17.31 -7.97
N PRO A 480 10.72 17.12 -9.19
CA PRO A 480 9.54 17.88 -9.65
C PRO A 480 8.38 17.79 -8.65
N GLY A 481 7.65 18.89 -8.44
CA GLY A 481 6.52 18.96 -7.51
C GLY A 481 6.88 19.03 -6.01
N TRP A 482 8.16 19.06 -5.64
CA TRP A 482 8.59 19.11 -4.23
C TRP A 482 8.04 20.32 -3.47
N LEU A 483 8.05 21.50 -4.10
CA LEU A 483 7.68 22.75 -3.44
C LEU A 483 6.17 22.84 -3.20
N SER A 484 5.34 22.36 -4.13
CA SER A 484 3.90 22.28 -3.93
C SER A 484 3.55 21.30 -2.83
N ALA A 485 4.21 20.13 -2.80
CA ALA A 485 4.04 19.16 -1.73
C ALA A 485 4.38 19.75 -0.34
N LEU A 486 5.44 20.57 -0.22
CA LEU A 486 5.80 21.23 1.05
C LEU A 486 4.76 22.25 1.52
N LEU A 487 4.11 22.96 0.59
CA LEU A 487 3.16 24.03 0.94
C LEU A 487 1.75 23.54 1.20
N GLU A 488 1.35 22.43 0.57
CA GLU A 488 0.01 21.87 0.66
C GLU A 488 -0.48 21.66 2.11
N PRO A 489 0.31 21.13 3.06
CA PRO A 489 -0.17 20.97 4.44
C PRO A 489 -0.57 22.28 5.12
N PHE A 490 0.08 23.40 4.80
CA PHE A 490 -0.27 24.72 5.35
C PHE A 490 -1.60 25.26 4.78
N GLN A 491 -2.02 24.80 3.61
CA GLN A 491 -3.29 25.19 3.00
C GLN A 491 -4.47 24.39 3.56
N ARG A 492 -4.21 23.15 4.00
CA ARG A 492 -5.23 22.24 4.54
C ARG A 492 -5.50 22.47 6.03
N ASP A 493 -4.50 22.90 6.81
CA ASP A 493 -4.62 23.07 8.26
C ASP A 493 -3.78 24.25 8.77
N ASP A 494 -4.46 25.30 9.24
CA ASP A 494 -3.85 26.51 9.82
C ASP A 494 -3.03 26.23 11.11
N LYS A 495 -3.17 25.04 11.71
CA LYS A 495 -2.36 24.61 12.86
C LYS A 495 -1.02 24.02 12.45
N VAL A 496 -0.67 23.93 11.18
CA VAL A 496 0.65 23.46 10.74
C VAL A 496 1.70 24.57 10.85
N GLY A 497 2.80 24.30 11.55
CA GLY A 497 3.86 25.28 11.78
C GLY A 497 5.19 24.93 11.13
N LEU A 498 5.45 23.66 10.81
CA LEU A 498 6.70 23.22 10.19
C LEU A 498 6.44 21.98 9.34
N VAL A 499 6.94 21.97 8.10
CA VAL A 499 6.83 20.82 7.18
C VAL A 499 8.21 20.47 6.66
N GLY A 500 8.53 19.18 6.53
CA GLY A 500 9.84 18.74 6.02
C GLY A 500 9.74 17.60 5.03
N ALA A 501 10.81 17.45 4.26
CA ALA A 501 10.92 16.53 3.14
C ALA A 501 11.23 15.08 3.56
N LYS A 502 10.95 14.15 2.65
CA LYS A 502 11.58 12.83 2.59
C LYS A 502 12.99 12.96 2.01
N LEU A 503 13.97 12.65 2.84
CA LEU A 503 15.37 12.71 2.46
C LEU A 503 15.84 11.34 1.97
N ILE A 504 16.50 11.33 0.82
CA ILE A 504 16.94 10.13 0.13
C ILE A 504 18.45 10.26 -0.12
N PHE A 505 19.19 9.18 0.11
CA PHE A 505 20.59 9.12 -0.26
C PHE A 505 20.76 9.07 -1.79
N PRO A 506 21.91 9.50 -2.33
CA PRO A 506 22.17 9.42 -3.77
C PRO A 506 22.10 8.00 -4.35
N ASP A 507 22.28 6.97 -3.51
CA ASP A 507 22.17 5.56 -3.90
C ASP A 507 20.71 5.05 -3.93
N GLY A 508 19.73 5.89 -3.60
CA GLY A 508 18.30 5.57 -3.60
C GLY A 508 17.77 4.98 -2.30
N ARG A 509 18.58 4.83 -1.25
CA ARG A 509 18.09 4.40 0.08
C ARG A 509 17.51 5.57 0.86
N LEU A 510 16.59 5.28 1.78
CA LEU A 510 16.00 6.29 2.65
C LEU A 510 17.05 6.86 3.60
N GLN A 511 17.11 8.18 3.73
CA GLN A 511 17.98 8.85 4.69
C GLN A 511 17.20 9.25 5.94
N GLU A 512 16.01 9.80 5.76
CA GLU A 512 15.14 10.25 6.84
C GLU A 512 13.70 10.36 6.33
N ALA A 513 12.78 9.71 7.04
CA ALA A 513 11.34 9.93 6.89
C ALA A 513 10.80 10.82 8.04
N GLY A 514 11.49 11.87 8.45
CA GLY A 514 11.32 12.53 9.75
C GLY A 514 12.00 11.80 10.91
N GLY A 515 12.11 12.48 12.04
CA GLY A 515 12.93 12.03 13.16
C GLY A 515 12.16 11.76 14.46
N ILE A 516 12.71 10.84 15.27
CA ILE A 516 12.26 10.49 16.62
C ILE A 516 13.29 11.05 17.61
N VAL A 517 12.83 11.72 18.66
CA VAL A 517 13.69 12.11 19.78
C VAL A 517 13.39 11.21 20.97
N TRP A 518 14.42 10.69 21.61
CA TRP A 518 14.31 9.79 22.75
C TRP A 518 14.40 10.53 24.08
N ARG A 519 14.06 9.85 25.18
CA ARG A 519 14.10 10.42 26.55
C ARG A 519 15.45 11.03 26.94
N ASP A 520 16.54 10.44 26.46
CA ASP A 520 17.90 10.92 26.71
C ASP A 520 18.28 12.15 25.87
N GLY A 521 17.38 12.63 25.02
CA GLY A 521 17.58 13.74 24.08
C GLY A 521 18.23 13.32 22.77
N SER A 522 18.60 12.04 22.58
CA SER A 522 19.17 11.58 21.33
C SER A 522 18.13 11.59 20.21
N ALA A 523 18.57 11.99 19.02
CA ALA A 523 17.76 12.11 17.82
C ALA A 523 18.05 10.94 16.87
N TRP A 524 17.00 10.36 16.28
CA TRP A 524 17.10 9.23 15.36
C TRP A 524 16.30 9.48 14.09
N ASN A 525 16.97 9.40 12.94
CA ASN A 525 16.36 9.53 11.62
C ASN A 525 15.63 8.23 11.29
N PHE A 526 14.30 8.28 11.29
CA PHE A 526 13.46 7.10 11.11
C PHE A 526 13.60 6.56 9.67
N GLY A 527 13.79 5.24 9.55
CA GLY A 527 13.96 4.53 8.27
C GLY A 527 15.33 4.69 7.60
N ARG A 528 16.35 5.20 8.30
CA ARG A 528 17.69 5.39 7.71
C ARG A 528 18.26 4.08 7.15
N LEU A 529 18.71 4.11 5.89
CA LEU A 529 19.23 3.00 5.08
C LEU A 529 18.19 1.97 4.61
N GLU A 530 16.91 2.19 4.88
CA GLU A 530 15.84 1.28 4.48
C GLU A 530 15.27 1.63 3.09
N ASP A 531 14.30 0.85 2.64
CA ASP A 531 13.60 1.09 1.37
C ASP A 531 12.64 2.29 1.54
N PRO A 532 12.87 3.41 0.82
CA PRO A 532 11.97 4.55 0.90
C PRO A 532 10.55 4.25 0.45
N GLU A 533 10.30 3.23 -0.38
CA GLU A 533 8.97 2.95 -0.92
C GLU A 533 8.09 2.08 0.00
N ALA A 534 8.61 1.70 1.18
CA ALA A 534 7.84 0.93 2.17
C ALA A 534 6.67 1.74 2.78
N PRO A 535 5.50 1.12 3.04
CA PRO A 535 4.29 1.78 3.54
C PRO A 535 4.50 2.71 4.75
N GLU A 536 5.33 2.30 5.71
CA GLU A 536 5.57 3.05 6.95
C GLU A 536 6.27 4.43 6.75
N TYR A 537 6.78 4.69 5.53
CA TYR A 537 7.47 5.92 5.16
C TYR A 537 6.70 6.81 4.19
N ASN A 538 5.51 6.38 3.74
CA ASN A 538 4.82 7.01 2.61
C ASN A 538 3.47 7.63 2.96
N TYR A 539 3.24 8.03 4.22
CA TYR A 539 2.05 8.79 4.62
C TYR A 539 2.42 10.10 5.34
N LEU A 540 1.56 11.12 5.19
CA LEU A 540 1.69 12.40 5.89
C LEU A 540 1.53 12.20 7.40
N ARG A 541 2.48 12.66 8.22
CA ARG A 541 2.37 12.48 9.68
C ARG A 541 3.10 13.50 10.53
N GLN A 542 2.67 13.60 11.79
CA GLN A 542 3.35 14.40 12.81
C GLN A 542 4.64 13.71 13.29
N VAL A 543 5.71 14.49 13.47
CA VAL A 543 7.03 13.98 13.88
C VAL A 543 7.69 14.84 14.97
N ASP A 544 8.70 14.29 15.64
CA ASP A 544 9.45 15.01 16.69
C ASP A 544 10.36 16.08 16.09
N TYR A 545 11.00 15.81 14.95
CA TYR A 545 11.77 16.80 14.23
C TYR A 545 11.96 16.40 12.77
N LEU A 546 12.52 17.34 12.01
CA LEU A 546 12.87 17.21 10.60
C LEU A 546 14.27 17.81 10.44
N SER A 547 15.16 17.14 9.72
CA SER A 547 16.47 17.71 9.41
C SER A 547 16.34 18.98 8.59
N ALA A 548 17.06 20.05 8.94
CA ALA A 548 17.04 21.32 8.21
C ALA A 548 17.66 21.26 6.79
N ALA A 549 17.92 20.06 6.27
CA ALA A 549 18.31 19.83 4.88
C ALA A 549 17.23 20.30 3.89
N CYS A 550 15.94 20.12 4.24
CA CYS A 550 14.82 20.70 3.50
C CYS A 550 13.57 20.82 4.41
N ILE A 551 13.30 22.04 4.89
CA ILE A 551 12.14 22.34 5.75
C ILE A 551 11.47 23.65 5.34
N CYS A 552 10.16 23.75 5.58
CA CYS A 552 9.33 24.91 5.31
C CYS A 552 8.64 25.39 6.58
N VAL A 553 8.66 26.70 6.85
CA VAL A 553 8.05 27.34 8.03
C VAL A 553 7.40 28.68 7.63
N PRO A 554 6.22 29.04 8.17
CA PRO A 554 5.65 30.37 7.97
C PRO A 554 6.59 31.44 8.53
N LYS A 555 6.89 32.48 7.75
CA LYS A 555 7.83 33.54 8.16
C LYS A 555 7.40 34.20 9.48
N ILE A 556 6.11 34.48 9.63
CA ILE A 556 5.54 35.08 10.85
C ILE A 556 5.85 34.21 12.07
N LEU A 557 5.68 32.89 11.96
CA LEU A 557 5.97 31.96 13.05
C LEU A 557 7.47 31.91 13.35
N PHE A 558 8.31 31.84 12.32
CA PHE A 558 9.77 31.83 12.48
C PHE A 558 10.28 33.11 13.17
N ASP A 559 9.77 34.28 12.77
CA ASP A 559 10.10 35.56 13.39
C ASP A 559 9.64 35.61 14.87
N GLN A 560 8.44 35.11 15.18
CA GLN A 560 7.93 35.01 16.55
C GLN A 560 8.75 34.09 17.45
N LEU A 561 9.40 33.08 16.87
CA LEU A 561 10.30 32.17 17.58
C LEU A 561 11.71 32.77 17.77
N GLY A 562 12.04 33.88 17.09
CA GLY A 562 13.37 34.48 17.10
C GLY A 562 14.35 33.82 16.12
N GLY A 563 13.84 33.02 15.18
CA GLY A 563 14.61 32.20 14.26
C GLY A 563 15.21 30.94 14.90
N PHE A 564 16.25 30.39 14.29
CA PHE A 564 17.00 29.30 14.90
C PHE A 564 17.74 29.79 16.15
N ASP A 565 17.74 28.98 17.19
CA ASP A 565 18.25 29.34 18.51
C ASP A 565 19.80 29.28 18.57
N GLU A 566 20.44 30.44 18.72
CA GLU A 566 21.89 30.55 18.69
C GLU A 566 22.62 29.78 19.80
N ARG A 567 21.92 29.25 20.81
CA ARG A 567 22.52 28.33 21.81
C ARG A 567 23.17 27.10 21.18
N PHE A 568 22.71 26.69 20.00
CA PHE A 568 23.19 25.54 19.25
C PHE A 568 24.29 25.87 18.21
N THR A 569 24.81 27.10 18.23
CA THR A 569 25.94 27.50 17.36
C THR A 569 27.15 26.56 17.55
N PRO A 570 27.85 26.15 16.47
CA PRO A 570 27.64 26.52 15.06
C PRO A 570 26.66 25.63 14.26
N ALA A 571 26.31 24.44 14.73
CA ALA A 571 25.39 23.48 14.09
C ALA A 571 25.03 22.31 15.02
N TYR A 572 24.09 21.47 14.56
CA TYR A 572 23.42 20.35 15.24
C TYR A 572 22.46 20.75 16.37
N TYR A 573 21.27 20.14 16.36
CA TYR A 573 20.11 20.36 17.25
C TYR A 573 19.31 21.65 17.04
N GLU A 574 19.71 22.53 16.13
CA GLU A 574 18.95 23.74 15.79
C GLU A 574 17.59 23.43 15.17
N ASP A 575 17.51 22.39 14.37
CA ASP A 575 16.33 21.91 13.67
C ASP A 575 15.40 21.13 14.61
N THR A 576 15.98 20.24 15.42
CA THR A 576 15.28 19.57 16.52
C THR A 576 14.67 20.59 17.49
N ASP A 577 15.43 21.62 17.86
CA ASP A 577 14.95 22.67 18.75
C ASP A 577 13.85 23.54 18.13
N LEU A 578 13.97 23.88 16.85
CA LEU A 578 12.94 24.61 16.12
C LEU A 578 11.63 23.82 16.13
N ALA A 579 11.67 22.52 15.83
CA ALA A 579 10.49 21.66 15.83
C ALA A 579 9.81 21.60 17.22
N PHE A 580 10.58 21.46 18.30
CA PHE A 580 10.05 21.50 19.66
C PHE A 580 9.46 22.87 20.02
N SER A 581 10.09 23.95 19.56
CA SER A 581 9.63 25.33 19.78
C SER A 581 8.32 25.62 19.03
N VAL A 582 8.17 25.13 17.80
CA VAL A 582 6.94 25.18 17.01
C VAL A 582 5.80 24.45 17.73
N ARG A 583 6.04 23.22 18.23
CA ARG A 583 5.04 22.48 19.01
C ARG A 583 4.68 23.16 20.32
N LYS A 584 5.65 23.76 21.03
CA LYS A 584 5.40 24.53 22.25
C LYS A 584 4.45 25.73 22.01
N LYS A 585 4.41 26.27 20.79
CA LYS A 585 3.46 27.33 20.38
C LYS A 585 2.08 26.80 19.97
N GLY A 586 1.85 25.48 20.03
CA GLY A 586 0.58 24.84 19.69
C GLY A 586 0.42 24.44 18.22
N PHE A 587 1.49 24.52 17.43
CA PHE A 587 1.48 24.14 16.02
C PHE A 587 1.99 22.70 15.80
N LYS A 588 1.56 22.08 14.70
CA LYS A 588 1.99 20.74 14.26
C LYS A 588 3.31 20.83 13.48
N VAL A 589 4.10 19.77 13.59
CA VAL A 589 5.31 19.54 12.79
C VAL A 589 5.09 18.30 11.94
N LEU A 590 5.10 18.44 10.62
CA LEU A 590 4.69 17.40 9.67
C LEU A 590 5.81 16.95 8.75
N TYR A 591 5.94 15.64 8.58
CA TYR A 591 6.71 15.02 7.52
C TYR A 591 5.83 14.79 6.28
N GLN A 592 6.28 15.27 5.12
CA GLN A 592 5.56 15.15 3.84
C GLN A 592 6.32 14.21 2.89
N PRO A 593 5.87 12.95 2.70
CA PRO A 593 6.57 11.96 1.87
C PRO A 593 6.65 12.32 0.38
N ARG A 594 5.69 13.12 -0.12
CA ARG A 594 5.68 13.56 -1.53
C ARG A 594 6.75 14.60 -1.84
N CYS A 595 7.22 15.35 -0.85
CA CYS A 595 8.38 16.22 -1.02
C CYS A 595 9.65 15.37 -0.94
N ARG A 596 10.13 14.91 -2.09
CA ARG A 596 11.35 14.09 -2.19
C ARG A 596 12.56 14.96 -2.48
N VAL A 597 13.63 14.79 -1.68
CA VAL A 597 14.90 15.49 -1.84
C VAL A 597 16.05 14.51 -1.70
N VAL A 598 16.97 14.50 -2.67
CA VAL A 598 18.25 13.79 -2.55
C VAL A 598 19.22 14.66 -1.76
N HIS A 599 19.91 14.12 -0.77
CA HIS A 599 20.86 14.89 0.04
C HIS A 599 22.19 14.14 0.19
N TYR A 600 23.30 14.78 -0.22
CA TYR A 600 24.65 14.21 -0.28
C TYR A 600 25.40 14.32 1.07
N GLU A 601 24.78 13.85 2.16
CA GLU A 601 25.25 13.98 3.55
C GLU A 601 26.78 13.88 3.73
N GLY A 602 27.37 14.83 4.47
CA GLY A 602 28.79 14.79 4.87
C GLY A 602 29.76 15.50 3.93
N VAL A 603 29.29 16.02 2.79
CA VAL A 603 30.05 16.89 1.88
C VAL A 603 30.35 18.26 2.52
N SER A 604 29.44 18.77 3.35
CA SER A 604 29.52 20.07 4.01
C SER A 604 30.23 20.05 5.38
N CYS A 605 30.29 18.91 6.09
CA CYS A 605 30.73 18.86 7.51
C CYS A 605 31.75 17.76 7.90
N GLY A 606 32.26 16.93 7.00
CA GLY A 606 33.31 15.93 7.31
C GLY A 606 32.83 14.71 8.14
N ALA A 607 33.60 13.61 8.14
CA ALA A 607 33.17 12.29 8.62
C ALA A 607 33.59 11.93 10.06
N ASP A 608 34.46 12.71 10.70
CA ASP A 608 35.09 12.34 11.98
C ASP A 608 34.41 13.00 13.19
N LEU A 609 34.14 12.22 14.26
CA LEU A 609 33.52 12.70 15.50
C LEU A 609 34.54 13.38 16.45
N GLY A 610 35.84 13.15 16.23
CA GLY A 610 36.93 13.67 17.08
C GLY A 610 37.46 15.05 16.67
N GLN A 611 37.16 15.55 15.47
CA GLN A 611 37.61 16.86 14.96
C GLN A 611 36.52 17.50 14.07
N GLY A 612 36.36 18.83 14.13
CA GLY A 612 35.42 19.58 13.27
C GLY A 612 34.04 19.86 13.90
N VAL A 613 33.06 20.19 13.05
CA VAL A 613 31.71 20.67 13.45
C VAL A 613 30.89 19.57 14.15
N LYS A 614 31.14 18.29 13.87
CA LYS A 614 30.43 17.14 14.47
C LYS A 614 30.61 16.97 15.98
N ARG A 615 31.67 17.50 16.60
CA ARG A 615 31.83 17.51 18.07
C ARG A 615 30.68 18.23 18.78
N TYR A 616 30.07 19.22 18.11
CA TYR A 616 28.98 20.00 18.66
C TYR A 616 27.69 19.17 18.76
N GLN A 617 27.58 18.03 18.07
CA GLN A 617 26.44 17.12 18.24
C GLN A 617 26.30 16.63 19.69
N LEU A 618 27.40 16.27 20.36
CA LEU A 618 27.37 15.85 21.77
C LEU A 618 27.12 17.03 22.71
N ILE A 619 27.83 18.15 22.51
CA ILE A 619 27.71 19.35 23.35
C ILE A 619 26.28 19.94 23.28
N ASN A 620 25.72 20.01 22.08
CA ASN A 620 24.40 20.56 21.85
C ASN A 620 23.29 19.58 22.24
N ALA A 621 23.52 18.27 22.21
CA ALA A 621 22.59 17.29 22.78
C ALA A 621 22.35 17.54 24.27
N GLU A 622 23.40 17.85 25.04
CA GLU A 622 23.26 18.17 26.46
C GLU A 622 22.45 19.44 26.68
N LYS A 623 22.76 20.51 25.93
CA LYS A 623 21.99 21.77 25.97
C LYS A 623 20.52 21.57 25.60
N PHE A 624 20.25 20.76 24.57
CA PHE A 624 18.90 20.43 24.12
C PHE A 624 18.15 19.67 25.21
N ARG A 625 18.77 18.64 25.78
CA ARG A 625 18.21 17.85 26.89
C ARG A 625 17.90 18.72 28.09
N ASP A 626 18.75 19.68 28.42
CA ASP A 626 18.51 20.60 29.54
C ASP A 626 17.35 21.57 29.24
N LYS A 627 17.27 22.11 28.03
CA LYS A 627 16.17 22.99 27.60
C LYS A 627 14.81 22.29 27.60
N TRP A 628 14.76 21.03 27.17
CA TRP A 628 13.52 20.28 26.93
C TRP A 628 13.28 19.14 27.92
N ARG A 629 13.98 19.13 29.06
CA ARG A 629 13.90 18.08 30.09
C ARG A 629 12.47 17.70 30.47
N ASP A 630 11.60 18.70 30.61
CA ASP A 630 10.20 18.49 30.96
C ASP A 630 9.35 17.82 29.88
N VAL A 631 9.72 17.98 28.61
CA VAL A 631 9.07 17.27 27.50
C VAL A 631 9.65 15.86 27.38
N LEU A 632 10.98 15.75 27.40
CA LEU A 632 11.69 14.49 27.18
C LEU A 632 11.42 13.43 28.25
N LYS A 633 11.09 13.82 29.49
CA LYS A 633 10.73 12.87 30.55
C LYS A 633 9.54 11.97 30.19
N HIS A 634 8.68 12.41 29.27
CA HIS A 634 7.53 11.66 28.78
C HIS A 634 7.83 10.79 27.55
N HIS A 635 9.02 10.90 26.95
CA HIS A 635 9.42 10.07 25.82
C HIS A 635 9.88 8.68 26.29
N SER A 636 9.92 7.70 25.37
CA SER A 636 10.46 6.37 25.68
C SER A 636 12.00 6.36 25.73
N PRO A 637 12.60 5.36 26.43
CA PRO A 637 14.03 5.08 26.30
C PRO A 637 14.43 4.84 24.84
N ASN A 638 15.68 5.13 24.50
CA ASN A 638 16.18 4.98 23.14
C ASN A 638 15.98 3.55 22.60
N GLY A 639 15.39 3.44 21.40
CA GLY A 639 15.15 2.18 20.69
C GLY A 639 13.95 1.37 21.20
N HIS A 640 13.23 1.87 22.21
CA HIS A 640 12.10 1.16 22.79
C HIS A 640 10.80 1.44 22.01
N PHE A 641 10.26 0.41 21.34
CA PHE A 641 9.06 0.46 20.48
C PHE A 641 9.01 1.64 19.48
N PRO A 642 9.94 1.71 18.51
CA PRO A 642 9.94 2.71 17.42
C PRO A 642 8.59 2.91 16.74
N GLU A 643 7.85 1.82 16.49
CA GLU A 643 6.54 1.82 15.83
C GLU A 643 5.49 2.68 16.55
N ARG A 644 5.60 2.78 17.88
CA ARG A 644 4.70 3.61 18.68
C ARG A 644 5.16 5.06 18.69
N GLU A 645 6.46 5.27 18.79
CA GLU A 645 7.10 6.57 18.99
C GLU A 645 7.10 7.45 17.73
N LYS A 646 7.18 6.83 16.54
CA LYS A 646 7.07 7.54 15.25
C LYS A 646 5.75 8.29 15.08
N ASP A 647 4.68 7.79 15.72
CA ASP A 647 3.32 8.34 15.67
C ASP A 647 2.84 8.78 17.07
N ARG A 648 3.74 9.26 17.96
CA ARG A 648 3.41 9.54 19.37
C ARG A 648 2.30 10.57 19.60
N TYR A 649 2.03 11.43 18.62
CA TYR A 649 1.09 12.55 18.74
C TYR A 649 -0.36 12.19 18.34
N CYS A 650 -0.66 10.91 18.15
CA CYS A 650 -2.03 10.44 17.89
C CYS A 650 -2.85 10.27 19.17
N ARG A 651 -4.15 10.49 19.06
CA ARG A 651 -5.13 10.24 20.12
C ARG A 651 -5.34 8.74 20.38
N ALA A 652 -5.46 7.97 19.30
CA ALA A 652 -5.66 6.52 19.30
C ALA A 652 -5.12 5.93 17.99
N ARG A 653 -4.77 4.64 18.01
CA ARG A 653 -4.32 3.87 16.84
C ARG A 653 -5.44 2.94 16.38
N VAL A 654 -5.87 3.12 15.14
CA VAL A 654 -6.98 2.38 14.54
C VAL A 654 -6.47 1.56 13.36
N LEU A 655 -6.69 0.25 13.42
CA LEU A 655 -6.48 -0.65 12.27
C LEU A 655 -7.83 -0.87 11.58
N VAL A 656 -7.90 -0.58 10.29
CA VAL A 656 -9.10 -0.81 9.47
C VAL A 656 -8.75 -1.80 8.37
N VAL A 657 -9.51 -2.89 8.30
CA VAL A 657 -9.36 -3.92 7.26
C VAL A 657 -10.66 -3.99 6.47
N ASP A 658 -10.57 -3.77 5.15
CA ASP A 658 -11.68 -3.92 4.21
C ASP A 658 -11.24 -4.83 3.06
N ALA A 659 -12.19 -5.28 2.24
CA ALA A 659 -11.92 -6.20 1.14
C ALA A 659 -10.95 -5.61 0.10
N LEU A 660 -11.10 -4.33 -0.22
CA LEU A 660 -10.42 -3.63 -1.32
C LEU A 660 -10.05 -2.22 -0.89
N VAL A 661 -9.11 -1.59 -1.61
CA VAL A 661 -8.82 -0.16 -1.47
C VAL A 661 -10.07 0.63 -1.86
N PRO A 662 -10.56 1.59 -1.04
CA PRO A 662 -11.76 2.34 -1.34
C PRO A 662 -11.57 3.21 -2.59
N THR A 663 -12.50 3.08 -3.54
CA THR A 663 -12.62 3.90 -4.76
C THR A 663 -13.88 4.78 -4.65
N PRO A 664 -13.79 5.95 -3.97
CA PRO A 664 -14.96 6.73 -3.55
C PRO A 664 -15.82 7.30 -4.70
N ASP A 665 -15.28 7.33 -5.91
CA ASP A 665 -15.92 7.77 -7.16
C ASP A 665 -16.66 6.64 -7.90
N ARG A 666 -16.56 5.38 -7.43
CA ARG A 666 -17.13 4.20 -8.11
C ARG A 666 -18.35 3.60 -7.42
N ASP A 667 -18.37 3.56 -6.10
CA ASP A 667 -19.46 2.95 -5.33
C ASP A 667 -19.65 3.58 -3.95
N SER A 668 -20.86 3.43 -3.39
CA SER A 668 -21.23 4.04 -2.11
C SER A 668 -20.52 3.44 -0.90
N GLY A 669 -20.16 2.14 -0.95
CA GLY A 669 -19.45 1.49 0.14
C GLY A 669 -18.02 2.03 0.27
N SER A 670 -17.34 2.17 -0.88
CA SER A 670 -16.04 2.83 -0.98
C SER A 670 -16.07 4.28 -0.50
N LEU A 671 -17.09 5.06 -0.91
CA LEU A 671 -17.24 6.45 -0.45
C LEU A 671 -17.44 6.53 1.07
N ARG A 672 -18.27 5.64 1.64
CA ARG A 672 -18.48 5.55 3.09
C ARG A 672 -17.17 5.22 3.81
N MET A 673 -16.45 4.19 3.38
CA MET A 673 -15.18 3.79 4.00
C MET A 673 -14.15 4.93 3.92
N PHE A 674 -14.01 5.57 2.76
CA PHE A 674 -13.13 6.73 2.58
C PHE A 674 -13.45 7.86 3.56
N ASN A 675 -14.74 8.21 3.71
CA ASN A 675 -15.16 9.26 4.63
C ASN A 675 -14.98 8.88 6.10
N ILE A 676 -15.17 7.62 6.48
CA ILE A 676 -14.87 7.13 7.83
C ILE A 676 -13.38 7.29 8.15
N LEU A 677 -12.50 6.86 7.23
CA LEU A 677 -11.05 7.00 7.39
C LEU A 677 -10.65 8.47 7.54
N LYS A 678 -11.22 9.35 6.71
CA LYS A 678 -11.01 10.81 6.80
C LYS A 678 -11.42 11.36 8.16
N ILE A 679 -12.61 11.02 8.65
CA ILE A 679 -13.09 11.48 9.97
C ILE A 679 -12.16 11.01 11.09
N LEU A 680 -11.72 9.74 11.06
CA LEU A 680 -10.79 9.21 12.07
C LEU A 680 -9.48 10.01 12.12
N VAL A 681 -8.92 10.37 10.96
CA VAL A 681 -7.72 11.21 10.88
C VAL A 681 -8.00 12.62 11.43
N GLU A 682 -9.13 13.24 11.06
CA GLU A 682 -9.54 14.56 11.56
C GLU A 682 -9.73 14.59 13.09
N MET A 683 -10.15 13.47 13.67
CA MET A 683 -10.26 13.25 15.13
C MET A 683 -8.91 13.04 15.82
N GLY A 684 -7.80 13.07 15.06
CA GLY A 684 -6.44 12.92 15.57
C GLY A 684 -5.98 11.47 15.75
N CYS A 685 -6.68 10.50 15.16
CA CYS A 685 -6.28 9.10 15.21
C CYS A 685 -5.15 8.81 14.20
N LYS A 686 -4.26 7.89 14.56
CA LYS A 686 -3.38 7.24 13.59
C LYS A 686 -4.15 6.09 12.96
N VAL A 687 -4.39 6.17 11.66
CA VAL A 687 -5.14 5.15 10.93
C VAL A 687 -4.19 4.31 10.08
N THR A 688 -4.27 2.99 10.23
CA THR A 688 -3.69 2.03 9.29
C THR A 688 -4.81 1.34 8.54
N PHE A 689 -4.77 1.43 7.22
CA PHE A 689 -5.72 0.78 6.34
C PHE A 689 -5.08 -0.40 5.62
N VAL A 690 -5.79 -1.52 5.55
CA VAL A 690 -5.34 -2.73 4.84
C VAL A 690 -6.47 -3.24 3.95
N PRO A 691 -6.26 -3.27 2.62
CA PRO A 691 -7.11 -4.06 1.75
C PRO A 691 -6.75 -5.54 1.92
N GLU A 692 -7.74 -6.41 2.10
CA GLU A 692 -7.53 -7.85 2.32
C GLU A 692 -6.73 -8.49 1.18
N ASN A 693 -6.97 -8.06 -0.06
CA ASN A 693 -6.24 -8.51 -1.23
C ASN A 693 -4.81 -7.94 -1.37
N LEU A 694 -4.39 -7.03 -0.47
CA LEU A 694 -3.07 -6.37 -0.43
C LEU A 694 -2.69 -5.62 -1.72
N GLN A 695 -3.65 -5.29 -2.57
CA GLN A 695 -3.41 -4.67 -3.86
C GLN A 695 -3.06 -3.19 -3.72
N TYR A 696 -1.99 -2.74 -4.40
CA TYR A 696 -1.67 -1.33 -4.55
C TYR A 696 -2.45 -0.73 -5.73
N LEU A 697 -3.38 0.19 -5.45
CA LEU A 697 -4.22 0.84 -6.45
C LEU A 697 -3.81 2.30 -6.71
N GLY A 698 -2.52 2.55 -6.90
CA GLY A 698 -1.98 3.83 -7.39
C GLY A 698 -2.57 5.05 -6.70
N GLY A 699 -3.12 5.97 -7.51
CA GLY A 699 -3.66 7.26 -7.05
C GLY A 699 -4.65 7.19 -5.88
N TYR A 700 -5.40 6.10 -5.69
CA TYR A 700 -6.27 5.95 -4.51
C TYR A 700 -5.46 5.74 -3.23
N VAL A 701 -4.40 4.92 -3.29
CA VAL A 701 -3.49 4.71 -2.15
C VAL A 701 -2.76 6.00 -1.82
N GLU A 702 -2.27 6.71 -2.84
CA GLU A 702 -1.59 8.00 -2.67
C GLU A 702 -2.52 9.05 -2.04
N THR A 703 -3.80 9.08 -2.43
CA THR A 703 -4.80 9.97 -1.82
C THR A 703 -5.00 9.66 -0.32
N LEU A 704 -5.09 8.38 0.05
CA LEU A 704 -5.18 7.97 1.46
C LEU A 704 -3.92 8.36 2.25
N GLN A 705 -2.75 8.15 1.66
CA GLN A 705 -1.45 8.51 2.24
C GLN A 705 -1.28 10.02 2.44
N GLU A 706 -1.75 10.83 1.50
CA GLU A 706 -1.78 12.30 1.60
C GLU A 706 -2.70 12.80 2.72
N MET A 707 -3.78 12.07 3.01
CA MET A 707 -4.61 12.36 4.19
C MET A 707 -3.88 12.00 5.49
N GLY A 708 -2.85 11.17 5.44
CA GLY A 708 -2.09 10.72 6.61
C GLY A 708 -2.44 9.31 7.08
N ILE A 709 -3.01 8.49 6.19
CA ILE A 709 -3.34 7.08 6.45
C ILE A 709 -2.18 6.21 5.99
N GLU A 710 -1.70 5.33 6.86
CA GLU A 710 -0.73 4.30 6.49
C GLU A 710 -1.48 3.18 5.76
N VAL A 711 -1.22 2.98 4.47
CA VAL A 711 -1.86 1.92 3.67
C VAL A 711 -0.89 0.77 3.46
N LEU A 712 -1.26 -0.44 3.89
CA LEU A 712 -0.43 -1.63 3.70
C LEU A 712 -0.74 -2.32 2.38
N TYR A 713 0.30 -2.75 1.66
CA TYR A 713 0.17 -3.40 0.36
C TYR A 713 1.37 -4.33 0.07
N ALA A 714 1.18 -5.24 -0.89
CA ALA A 714 2.25 -6.09 -1.42
C ALA A 714 3.25 -5.29 -2.28
N PRO A 715 4.55 -5.65 -2.31
CA PRO A 715 5.16 -6.83 -1.67
C PRO A 715 5.61 -6.59 -0.21
N TYR A 716 5.43 -5.39 0.34
CA TYR A 716 5.91 -5.05 1.69
C TYR A 716 5.18 -5.82 2.79
N VAL A 717 3.88 -6.04 2.60
CA VAL A 717 3.09 -6.95 3.41
C VAL A 717 2.61 -8.08 2.50
N CYS A 718 3.01 -9.32 2.82
CA CYS A 718 2.58 -10.51 2.07
C CYS A 718 1.42 -11.25 2.75
N HIS A 719 1.22 -11.03 4.06
CA HIS A 719 0.19 -11.71 4.84
C HIS A 719 -0.20 -10.90 6.08
N LEU A 720 -1.49 -10.60 6.22
CA LEU A 720 -2.01 -9.75 7.30
C LEU A 720 -1.81 -10.36 8.69
N GLY A 721 -1.97 -11.68 8.84
CA GLY A 721 -1.74 -12.35 10.12
C GLY A 721 -0.32 -12.14 10.66
N SER A 722 0.69 -12.20 9.80
CA SER A 722 2.09 -11.98 10.20
C SER A 722 2.36 -10.52 10.54
N TYR A 723 1.66 -9.59 9.90
CA TYR A 723 1.70 -8.19 10.27
C TYR A 723 1.09 -7.96 11.67
N MET A 724 -0.07 -8.57 11.94
CA MET A 724 -0.73 -8.46 13.26
C MET A 724 0.13 -9.04 14.39
N GLU A 725 0.86 -10.12 14.12
CA GLU A 725 1.81 -10.70 15.10
C GLU A 725 2.97 -9.75 15.41
N ARG A 726 3.55 -9.10 14.39
CA ARG A 726 4.65 -8.13 14.58
C ARG A 726 4.20 -6.86 15.30
N THR A 727 2.95 -6.47 15.12
CA THR A 727 2.37 -5.24 15.69
C THR A 727 1.52 -5.52 16.94
N ARG A 728 1.69 -6.68 17.57
CA ARG A 728 0.91 -7.10 18.75
C ARG A 728 0.81 -6.00 19.81
N GLY A 729 -0.42 -5.69 20.23
CA GLY A 729 -0.70 -4.65 21.23
C GLY A 729 -0.48 -3.19 20.77
N LEU A 730 -0.28 -2.94 19.47
CA LEU A 730 -0.09 -1.60 18.94
C LEU A 730 -1.40 -0.81 18.79
N TYR A 731 -2.50 -1.48 18.44
CA TYR A 731 -3.76 -0.83 18.10
C TYR A 731 -4.71 -0.75 19.29
N ASP A 732 -5.42 0.37 19.41
CA ASP A 732 -6.45 0.61 20.44
C ASP A 732 -7.84 0.21 19.91
N VAL A 733 -8.04 0.31 18.58
CA VAL A 733 -9.28 -0.08 17.90
C VAL A 733 -8.95 -0.88 16.63
N VAL A 734 -9.72 -1.95 16.37
CA VAL A 734 -9.61 -2.74 15.14
C VAL A 734 -10.99 -2.84 14.49
N VAL A 735 -11.12 -2.38 13.26
CA VAL A 735 -12.34 -2.44 12.44
C VAL A 735 -12.15 -3.49 11.35
N LEU A 736 -13.00 -4.51 11.36
CA LEU A 736 -13.07 -5.52 10.31
C LEU A 736 -14.37 -5.32 9.53
N SER A 737 -14.25 -4.90 8.28
CA SER A 737 -15.37 -4.57 7.40
C SER A 737 -15.78 -5.75 6.54
N ARG A 738 -17.07 -6.06 6.51
CA ARG A 738 -17.73 -7.15 5.73
C ARG A 738 -17.54 -8.56 6.32
N PRO A 739 -18.53 -9.46 6.14
CA PRO A 739 -18.54 -10.76 6.79
C PRO A 739 -17.36 -11.65 6.43
N TYR A 740 -16.91 -11.64 5.17
CA TYR A 740 -15.83 -12.52 4.72
C TYR A 740 -14.45 -12.06 5.21
N VAL A 741 -14.20 -10.75 5.32
CA VAL A 741 -12.95 -10.23 5.92
C VAL A 741 -12.96 -10.46 7.42
N ALA A 742 -14.06 -10.14 8.09
CA ALA A 742 -14.22 -10.40 9.52
C ALA A 742 -14.10 -11.90 9.83
N GLY A 743 -14.70 -12.76 9.01
CA GLY A 743 -14.59 -14.22 9.08
C GLY A 743 -13.14 -14.73 9.08
N LEU A 744 -12.29 -14.13 8.26
CA LEU A 744 -10.87 -14.51 8.16
C LEU A 744 -10.04 -14.01 9.35
N TRP A 745 -10.31 -12.79 9.83
CA TRP A 745 -9.37 -12.07 10.70
C TRP A 745 -9.83 -11.84 12.14
N MET A 746 -11.10 -12.08 12.48
CA MET A 746 -11.66 -11.80 13.83
C MET A 746 -10.87 -12.47 14.96
N ASP A 747 -10.61 -13.78 14.83
CA ASP A 747 -9.91 -14.54 15.88
C ASP A 747 -8.43 -14.14 15.97
N THR A 748 -7.79 -13.88 14.83
CA THR A 748 -6.40 -13.40 14.76
C THR A 748 -6.25 -11.99 15.35
N ALA A 749 -7.20 -11.10 15.09
CA ALA A 749 -7.24 -9.76 15.64
C ALA A 749 -7.40 -9.83 17.17
N ARG A 750 -8.38 -10.58 17.69
CA ARG A 750 -8.58 -10.72 19.14
C ARG A 750 -7.35 -11.31 19.85
N LYS A 751 -6.67 -12.28 19.23
CA LYS A 751 -5.45 -12.89 19.77
C LYS A 751 -4.30 -11.89 19.90
N ASN A 752 -4.10 -11.04 18.88
CA ASN A 752 -2.97 -10.11 18.82
C ASN A 752 -3.25 -8.75 19.49
N TYR A 753 -4.52 -8.39 19.62
CA TYR A 753 -4.98 -7.13 20.21
C TYR A 753 -6.05 -7.39 21.27
N PRO A 754 -5.71 -8.08 22.37
CA PRO A 754 -6.70 -8.47 23.40
C PRO A 754 -7.38 -7.26 24.04
N ASP A 755 -6.65 -6.15 24.21
CA ASP A 755 -7.13 -4.92 24.85
C ASP A 755 -7.77 -3.93 23.87
N ALA A 756 -7.74 -4.22 22.56
CA ALA A 756 -8.33 -3.34 21.56
C ALA A 756 -9.85 -3.53 21.48
N THR A 757 -10.57 -2.43 21.22
CA THR A 757 -11.98 -2.49 20.85
C THR A 757 -12.10 -3.06 19.44
N LEU A 758 -12.70 -4.26 19.32
CA LEU A 758 -12.90 -4.95 18.06
C LEU A 758 -14.29 -4.66 17.50
N ILE A 759 -14.32 -4.11 16.30
CA ILE A 759 -15.53 -3.63 15.64
C ILE A 759 -15.79 -4.47 14.40
N TYR A 760 -17.00 -4.99 14.29
CA TYR A 760 -17.49 -5.60 13.05
C TYR A 760 -18.35 -4.57 12.30
N ASP A 761 -17.88 -4.10 11.14
CA ASP A 761 -18.66 -3.24 10.26
C ASP A 761 -19.35 -4.09 9.20
N THR A 762 -20.68 -4.20 9.26
CA THR A 762 -21.40 -5.09 8.35
C THR A 762 -21.42 -4.55 6.93
N VAL A 763 -21.34 -3.21 6.76
CA VAL A 763 -21.64 -2.45 5.53
C VAL A 763 -23.11 -2.60 5.09
N ASP A 764 -23.64 -3.82 5.09
CA ASP A 764 -25.05 -4.18 5.01
C ASP A 764 -25.25 -5.57 5.62
N LEU A 765 -26.44 -5.87 6.12
CA LEU A 765 -26.76 -7.24 6.56
C LEU A 765 -26.89 -8.18 5.35
N HIS A 766 -25.84 -8.96 5.09
CA HIS A 766 -25.78 -9.82 3.91
C HIS A 766 -26.89 -10.89 3.95
N PHE A 767 -27.16 -11.48 5.12
CA PHE A 767 -28.23 -12.48 5.24
C PHE A 767 -29.60 -11.89 4.90
N LEU A 768 -29.85 -10.62 5.26
CA LEU A 768 -31.11 -9.95 4.99
C LEU A 768 -31.26 -9.69 3.48
N ARG A 769 -30.18 -9.24 2.84
CA ARG A 769 -30.13 -9.03 1.38
C ARG A 769 -30.38 -10.35 0.63
N GLU A 770 -29.68 -11.40 1.00
CA GLU A 770 -29.80 -12.73 0.38
C GLU A 770 -31.18 -13.34 0.61
N ARG A 771 -31.78 -13.18 1.80
CA ARG A 771 -33.12 -13.68 2.10
C ARG A 771 -34.19 -13.01 1.24
N ARG A 772 -34.12 -11.67 1.12
CA ARG A 772 -35.03 -10.91 0.23
C ARG A 772 -34.88 -11.32 -1.22
N GLN A 773 -33.65 -11.55 -1.68
CA GLN A 773 -33.41 -12.07 -3.04
C GLN A 773 -34.02 -13.46 -3.22
N ALA A 774 -33.86 -14.34 -2.23
CA ALA A 774 -34.43 -15.69 -2.25
C ALA A 774 -35.97 -15.67 -2.30
N GLU A 775 -36.60 -14.74 -1.60
CA GLU A 775 -38.05 -14.52 -1.61
C GLU A 775 -38.54 -14.03 -2.99
N VAL A 776 -37.84 -13.08 -3.61
CA VAL A 776 -38.22 -12.56 -4.94
C VAL A 776 -38.01 -13.61 -6.03
N GLU A 777 -36.87 -14.29 -6.01
CA GLU A 777 -36.53 -15.31 -7.01
C GLU A 777 -37.19 -16.68 -6.74
N GLN A 778 -37.88 -16.83 -5.61
CA GLN A 778 -38.45 -18.10 -5.12
C GLN A 778 -37.41 -19.24 -5.15
N ASN A 779 -36.18 -18.93 -4.74
CA ASN A 779 -35.02 -19.78 -4.92
C ASN A 779 -34.57 -20.41 -3.59
N HIS A 780 -34.91 -21.68 -3.37
CA HIS A 780 -34.55 -22.41 -2.15
C HIS A 780 -33.05 -22.50 -1.86
N ARG A 781 -32.18 -22.42 -2.88
CA ARG A 781 -30.73 -22.41 -2.67
C ARG A 781 -30.28 -21.10 -2.03
N LEU A 782 -30.82 -19.97 -2.49
CA LEU A 782 -30.54 -18.66 -1.90
C LEU A 782 -31.10 -18.55 -0.48
N PHE A 783 -32.24 -19.20 -0.19
CA PHE A 783 -32.75 -19.28 1.18
C PHE A 783 -31.75 -19.98 2.12
N ARG A 784 -31.20 -21.13 1.72
CA ARG A 784 -30.17 -21.81 2.51
C ARG A 784 -28.90 -20.99 2.65
N GLN A 785 -28.45 -20.34 1.58
CA GLN A 785 -27.30 -19.44 1.62
C GLN A 785 -27.54 -18.30 2.63
N ALA A 786 -28.72 -17.68 2.61
CA ALA A 786 -29.07 -16.63 3.57
C ALA A 786 -29.04 -17.14 5.03
N GLU A 787 -29.47 -18.37 5.30
CA GLU A 787 -29.36 -18.97 6.64
C GLU A 787 -27.90 -19.22 7.06
N GLU A 788 -27.05 -19.70 6.14
CA GLU A 788 -25.62 -19.88 6.39
C GLU A 788 -24.93 -18.54 6.68
N THR A 789 -25.23 -17.51 5.88
CA THR A 789 -24.74 -16.15 6.08
C THR A 789 -25.23 -15.56 7.40
N GLU A 790 -26.48 -15.82 7.80
CA GLU A 790 -27.02 -15.38 9.09
C GLU A 790 -26.24 -16.00 10.26
N VAL A 791 -25.93 -17.29 10.19
CA VAL A 791 -25.11 -17.97 11.20
C VAL A 791 -23.71 -17.37 11.27
N LEU A 792 -23.09 -17.09 10.12
CA LEU A 792 -21.77 -16.46 10.05
C LEU A 792 -21.79 -15.05 10.65
N GLU A 793 -22.67 -14.17 10.16
CA GLU A 793 -22.74 -12.77 10.59
C GLU A 793 -23.05 -12.65 12.07
N THR A 794 -24.03 -13.41 12.57
CA THR A 794 -24.37 -13.39 14.00
C THR A 794 -23.26 -14.00 14.87
N GLY A 795 -22.51 -14.98 14.36
CA GLY A 795 -21.30 -15.49 15.00
C GLY A 795 -20.22 -14.42 15.13
N LEU A 796 -20.01 -13.61 14.10
CA LEU A 796 -19.06 -12.49 14.12
C LEU A 796 -19.49 -11.37 15.05
N MET A 797 -20.77 -10.99 15.03
CA MET A 797 -21.33 -9.98 15.93
C MET A 797 -21.14 -10.33 17.41
N ARG A 798 -21.21 -11.62 17.76
CA ARG A 798 -20.96 -12.10 19.14
C ARG A 798 -19.49 -12.05 19.55
N LYS A 799 -18.56 -12.07 18.60
CA LYS A 799 -17.10 -11.99 18.84
C LYS A 799 -16.60 -10.53 18.90
N ALA A 800 -17.32 -9.61 18.27
CA ALA A 800 -17.02 -8.18 18.30
C ALA A 800 -17.51 -7.51 19.60
N ASP A 801 -16.81 -6.44 20.02
CA ASP A 801 -17.22 -5.61 21.16
C ASP A 801 -18.37 -4.67 20.77
N THR A 802 -18.40 -4.25 19.50
CA THR A 802 -19.52 -3.51 18.90
C THR A 802 -19.68 -3.88 17.43
N THR A 803 -20.91 -3.83 16.95
CA THR A 803 -21.23 -3.99 15.52
C THR A 803 -21.74 -2.66 14.95
N TRP A 804 -21.24 -2.28 13.78
CA TRP A 804 -21.76 -1.16 13.01
C TRP A 804 -22.71 -1.66 11.93
N VAL A 805 -23.90 -1.07 11.89
CA VAL A 805 -24.88 -1.25 10.82
C VAL A 805 -25.15 0.10 10.15
N VAL A 806 -25.73 0.10 8.95
CA VAL A 806 -25.89 1.33 8.16
C VAL A 806 -27.25 1.98 8.29
N SER A 807 -28.23 1.31 8.88
CA SER A 807 -29.58 1.86 9.07
C SER A 807 -30.18 1.60 10.46
N PRO A 808 -31.07 2.49 10.94
CA PRO A 808 -31.87 2.23 12.14
C PRO A 808 -32.71 0.95 12.03
N TYR A 809 -33.21 0.63 10.82
CA TYR A 809 -33.96 -0.59 10.57
C TYR A 809 -33.15 -1.86 10.90
N GLU A 810 -31.90 -1.94 10.44
CA GLU A 810 -31.01 -3.05 10.76
C GLU A 810 -30.70 -3.11 12.26
N GLN A 811 -30.52 -1.95 12.90
CA GLN A 811 -30.31 -1.87 14.34
C GLN A 811 -31.51 -2.44 15.12
N ASP A 812 -32.72 -2.05 14.75
CA ASP A 812 -33.94 -2.51 15.41
C ASP A 812 -34.20 -4.00 15.15
N LEU A 813 -33.96 -4.48 13.92
CA LEU A 813 -34.02 -5.90 13.56
C LEU A 813 -33.07 -6.73 14.44
N LEU A 814 -31.81 -6.31 14.59
CA LEU A 814 -30.83 -7.00 15.42
C LEU A 814 -31.15 -6.88 16.90
N ARG A 815 -31.64 -5.75 17.39
CA ARG A 815 -32.06 -5.58 18.80
C ARG A 815 -33.24 -6.48 19.15
N GLY A 816 -34.21 -6.60 18.26
CA GLY A 816 -35.37 -7.47 18.45
C GLY A 816 -34.99 -8.95 18.52
N ARG A 817 -34.07 -9.40 17.66
CA ARG A 817 -33.67 -10.81 17.57
C ARG A 817 -32.52 -11.20 18.50
N TYR A 818 -31.63 -10.26 18.80
CA TYR A 818 -30.39 -10.46 19.55
C TYR A 818 -30.13 -9.32 20.55
N PRO A 819 -30.93 -9.20 21.63
CA PRO A 819 -30.91 -8.03 22.52
C PRO A 819 -29.60 -7.83 23.31
N LYS A 820 -28.70 -8.83 23.34
CA LYS A 820 -27.40 -8.73 23.99
C LYS A 820 -26.31 -8.12 23.10
N LEU A 821 -26.55 -7.97 21.80
CA LEU A 821 -25.55 -7.39 20.88
C LEU A 821 -25.50 -5.87 21.05
N ARG A 822 -24.27 -5.34 21.10
CA ARG A 822 -24.04 -3.90 21.04
C ARG A 822 -23.99 -3.47 19.57
N VAL A 823 -25.02 -2.76 19.12
CA VAL A 823 -25.19 -2.34 17.73
C VAL A 823 -25.31 -0.82 17.68
N GLU A 824 -24.45 -0.18 16.90
CA GLU A 824 -24.47 1.27 16.61
C GLU A 824 -24.74 1.50 15.13
N VAL A 825 -25.43 2.59 14.80
CA VAL A 825 -25.69 2.97 13.40
C VAL A 825 -24.57 3.90 12.94
N LEU A 826 -23.72 3.43 12.04
CA LEU A 826 -22.77 4.27 11.30
C LEU A 826 -23.15 4.21 9.83
N SER A 827 -24.00 5.14 9.41
CA SER A 827 -24.57 5.14 8.06
C SER A 827 -23.60 5.65 6.99
N ASN A 828 -24.11 5.87 5.78
CA ASN A 828 -23.38 6.57 4.74
C ASN A 828 -23.06 8.00 5.19
N VAL A 829 -21.90 8.50 4.79
CA VAL A 829 -21.41 9.84 5.13
C VAL A 829 -21.34 10.67 3.87
N HIS A 830 -22.06 11.78 3.85
CA HIS A 830 -22.16 12.71 2.74
C HIS A 830 -21.86 14.13 3.22
N GLU A 831 -21.19 14.89 2.37
CA GLU A 831 -21.09 16.34 2.50
C GLU A 831 -22.41 16.99 2.10
N VAL A 832 -22.79 18.10 2.76
CA VAL A 832 -23.98 18.90 2.39
C VAL A 832 -23.50 20.10 1.59
N PHE A 833 -23.64 20.04 0.27
CA PHE A 833 -23.25 21.14 -0.63
C PHE A 833 -24.26 22.30 -0.60
N GLY A 834 -25.51 22.01 -0.25
CA GLY A 834 -26.58 22.98 -0.23
C GLY A 834 -27.17 23.26 -1.61
N ARG A 835 -28.06 24.26 -1.67
CA ARG A 835 -28.78 24.64 -2.89
C ARG A 835 -28.03 25.76 -3.63
N ALA A 836 -27.41 25.44 -4.76
CA ALA A 836 -26.71 26.44 -5.58
C ALA A 836 -27.64 27.31 -6.45
N ARG A 837 -28.76 26.75 -6.92
CA ARG A 837 -29.75 27.43 -7.78
C ARG A 837 -31.18 27.33 -7.25
N PRO A 838 -32.03 28.35 -7.43
CA PRO A 838 -33.44 28.33 -7.03
C PRO A 838 -34.29 27.44 -7.95
N PHE A 839 -35.57 27.25 -7.59
CA PHE A 839 -36.54 26.45 -8.34
C PHE A 839 -36.68 26.90 -9.81
N GLU A 840 -36.71 28.21 -10.06
CA GLU A 840 -36.95 28.80 -11.38
C GLU A 840 -35.85 28.49 -12.41
N ASP A 841 -34.63 28.30 -11.93
CA ASP A 841 -33.45 28.05 -12.77
C ASP A 841 -33.22 26.55 -13.02
N ARG A 842 -34.13 25.71 -12.52
CA ARG A 842 -34.05 24.26 -12.59
C ARG A 842 -35.15 23.69 -13.47
N ARG A 843 -34.80 22.67 -14.22
CA ARG A 843 -35.71 21.93 -15.11
C ARG A 843 -35.21 20.50 -15.23
N ASP A 844 -36.03 19.59 -15.77
CA ASP A 844 -35.64 18.22 -16.10
C ASP A 844 -35.53 17.31 -14.86
N ILE A 845 -35.48 16.00 -15.12
CA ILE A 845 -35.42 14.94 -14.10
C ILE A 845 -34.09 14.19 -14.21
N LEU A 846 -33.53 13.82 -13.07
CA LEU A 846 -32.27 13.09 -12.98
C LEU A 846 -32.46 11.68 -12.40
N PHE A 847 -31.71 10.73 -12.92
CA PHE A 847 -31.43 9.45 -12.28
C PHE A 847 -29.92 9.23 -12.25
N VAL A 848 -29.37 8.91 -11.07
CA VAL A 848 -27.95 8.60 -10.89
C VAL A 848 -27.80 7.18 -10.36
N GLY A 849 -26.96 6.37 -11.00
CA GLY A 849 -26.58 5.05 -10.47
C GLY A 849 -25.62 4.28 -11.37
N GLY A 850 -24.69 3.51 -10.78
CA GLY A 850 -23.85 2.57 -11.51
C GLY A 850 -24.64 1.35 -11.98
N PHE A 851 -24.46 0.95 -13.24
CA PHE A 851 -25.30 -0.09 -13.86
C PHE A 851 -24.76 -1.51 -13.71
N ASN A 852 -23.60 -1.68 -13.08
CA ASN A 852 -23.17 -2.99 -12.54
C ASN A 852 -24.08 -3.50 -11.39
N HIS A 853 -24.97 -2.64 -10.88
CA HIS A 853 -25.96 -2.98 -9.86
C HIS A 853 -27.33 -3.21 -10.53
N PRO A 854 -27.80 -4.46 -10.69
CA PRO A 854 -29.00 -4.79 -11.48
C PRO A 854 -30.27 -4.00 -11.12
N PRO A 855 -30.57 -3.69 -9.83
CA PRO A 855 -31.71 -2.83 -9.48
C PRO A 855 -31.73 -1.45 -10.17
N ASN A 856 -30.58 -0.89 -10.58
CA ASN A 856 -30.57 0.39 -11.29
C ASN A 856 -31.01 0.24 -12.75
N VAL A 857 -30.63 -0.87 -13.40
CA VAL A 857 -31.11 -1.22 -14.75
C VAL A 857 -32.63 -1.37 -14.73
N ASP A 858 -33.13 -2.14 -13.77
CA ASP A 858 -34.56 -2.35 -13.56
C ASP A 858 -35.33 -1.04 -13.35
N ALA A 859 -34.83 -0.16 -12.47
CA ALA A 859 -35.45 1.11 -12.15
C ALA A 859 -35.56 2.03 -13.37
N VAL A 860 -34.51 2.12 -14.20
CA VAL A 860 -34.56 2.96 -15.42
C VAL A 860 -35.54 2.38 -16.43
N ARG A 861 -35.56 1.06 -16.63
CA ARG A 861 -36.52 0.41 -17.54
C ARG A 861 -37.95 0.66 -17.08
N PHE A 862 -38.25 0.38 -15.80
CA PHE A 862 -39.55 0.60 -15.21
C PHE A 862 -40.00 2.07 -15.34
N PHE A 863 -39.11 3.02 -15.04
CA PHE A 863 -39.42 4.43 -15.21
C PHE A 863 -39.74 4.80 -16.65
N VAL A 864 -38.91 4.37 -17.61
CA VAL A 864 -39.08 4.73 -19.03
C VAL A 864 -40.30 4.05 -19.66
N SER A 865 -40.59 2.79 -19.32
CA SER A 865 -41.68 2.04 -19.94
C SER A 865 -43.05 2.34 -19.32
N GLU A 866 -43.13 2.54 -18.00
CA GLU A 866 -44.40 2.59 -17.27
C GLU A 866 -44.74 3.98 -16.69
N ILE A 867 -43.73 4.83 -16.39
CA ILE A 867 -43.95 6.11 -15.69
C ILE A 867 -43.77 7.31 -16.63
N TRP A 868 -42.71 7.28 -17.46
CA TRP A 868 -42.32 8.36 -18.36
C TRP A 868 -43.39 8.76 -19.38
N PRO A 869 -44.16 7.83 -19.98
CA PRO A 869 -45.20 8.20 -20.94
C PRO A 869 -46.23 9.19 -20.36
N GLY A 870 -46.68 8.96 -19.12
CA GLY A 870 -47.64 9.84 -18.44
C GLY A 870 -47.05 11.21 -18.08
N ILE A 871 -45.77 11.26 -17.68
CA ILE A 871 -45.08 12.53 -17.38
C ILE A 871 -44.91 13.37 -18.67
N ARG A 872 -44.55 12.72 -19.77
CA ARG A 872 -44.27 13.36 -21.06
C ARG A 872 -45.53 13.95 -21.69
N GLU A 873 -46.67 13.28 -21.55
CA GLU A 873 -47.96 13.79 -22.03
C GLU A 873 -48.31 15.13 -21.36
N ASP A 874 -48.10 15.23 -20.05
CA ASP A 874 -48.35 16.46 -19.27
C ASP A 874 -47.25 17.53 -19.41
N ASN A 875 -46.05 17.17 -19.86
CA ASN A 875 -44.86 18.04 -19.90
C ASN A 875 -43.96 17.75 -21.14
N PRO A 876 -44.37 18.11 -22.36
CA PRO A 876 -43.72 17.65 -23.60
C PRO A 876 -42.28 18.15 -23.83
N GLY A 877 -41.82 19.15 -23.08
CA GLY A 877 -40.45 19.68 -23.18
C GLY A 877 -39.50 19.22 -22.07
N LEU A 878 -39.91 18.29 -21.21
CA LEU A 878 -39.14 17.84 -20.06
C LEU A 878 -38.16 16.74 -20.48
N LYS A 879 -36.91 16.80 -20.00
CA LYS A 879 -35.90 15.77 -20.26
C LYS A 879 -35.67 14.87 -19.06
N PHE A 880 -35.27 13.63 -19.33
CA PHE A 880 -34.85 12.66 -18.34
C PHE A 880 -33.37 12.32 -18.54
N TYR A 881 -32.53 12.66 -17.56
CA TYR A 881 -31.10 12.41 -17.57
C TYR A 881 -30.77 11.13 -16.81
N VAL A 882 -30.09 10.20 -17.47
CA VAL A 882 -29.61 8.94 -16.90
C VAL A 882 -28.08 8.99 -16.85
N VAL A 883 -27.54 9.11 -15.64
CA VAL A 883 -26.10 9.33 -15.39
C VAL A 883 -25.52 8.18 -14.57
N GLY A 884 -24.41 7.61 -15.03
CA GLY A 884 -23.74 6.50 -14.31
C GLY A 884 -22.82 5.66 -15.18
N SER A 885 -21.89 4.95 -14.54
CA SER A 885 -20.93 4.06 -15.22
C SER A 885 -21.56 2.75 -15.69
N ASP A 886 -20.89 2.08 -16.63
CA ASP A 886 -21.18 0.71 -17.05
C ASP A 886 -22.60 0.49 -17.62
N VAL A 887 -23.15 1.52 -18.26
CA VAL A 887 -24.50 1.47 -18.85
C VAL A 887 -24.60 0.33 -19.87
N PRO A 888 -25.50 -0.65 -19.70
CA PRO A 888 -25.66 -1.74 -20.67
C PRO A 888 -26.34 -1.24 -21.94
N ASP A 889 -26.15 -1.95 -23.05
CA ASP A 889 -26.69 -1.56 -24.36
C ASP A 889 -28.22 -1.42 -24.35
N GLU A 890 -28.91 -2.20 -23.52
CA GLU A 890 -30.35 -2.11 -23.34
C GLU A 890 -30.84 -0.81 -22.69
N ILE A 891 -30.00 -0.11 -21.92
CA ILE A 891 -30.32 1.22 -21.40
C ILE A 891 -29.86 2.29 -22.39
N ARG A 892 -28.73 2.09 -23.08
CA ARG A 892 -28.27 3.00 -24.13
C ARG A 892 -29.28 3.11 -25.27
N SER A 893 -29.96 2.01 -25.61
CA SER A 893 -30.97 1.99 -26.67
C SER A 893 -32.27 2.72 -26.31
N LEU A 894 -32.48 3.07 -25.03
CA LEU A 894 -33.61 3.91 -24.59
C LEU A 894 -33.38 5.41 -24.85
N ALA A 895 -32.18 5.81 -25.28
CA ALA A 895 -31.85 7.21 -25.50
C ALA A 895 -32.62 7.80 -26.70
N ASP A 896 -33.21 8.97 -26.50
CA ASP A 896 -33.89 9.76 -27.54
C ASP A 896 -33.76 11.28 -27.23
N ASP A 897 -34.48 12.14 -27.94
CA ASP A 897 -34.41 13.61 -27.73
C ASP A 897 -34.87 14.06 -26.32
N THR A 898 -35.63 13.20 -25.64
CA THR A 898 -36.20 13.39 -24.30
C THR A 898 -35.45 12.61 -23.22
N ILE A 899 -34.83 11.47 -23.55
CA ILE A 899 -34.07 10.60 -22.62
C ILE A 899 -32.58 10.69 -22.95
N ILE A 900 -31.82 11.35 -22.09
CA ILE A 900 -30.39 11.60 -22.27
C ILE A 900 -29.57 10.65 -21.40
N VAL A 901 -28.89 9.69 -22.03
CA VAL A 901 -28.00 8.74 -21.36
C VAL A 901 -26.55 9.22 -21.52
N THR A 902 -25.92 9.66 -20.42
CA THR A 902 -24.58 10.29 -20.49
C THR A 902 -23.43 9.29 -20.34
N GLY A 903 -23.65 8.18 -19.63
CA GLY A 903 -22.58 7.32 -19.15
C GLY A 903 -21.89 7.91 -17.91
N TYR A 904 -20.64 7.49 -17.66
CA TYR A 904 -19.82 7.98 -16.55
C TYR A 904 -19.49 9.46 -16.73
N VAL A 905 -19.60 10.22 -15.64
CA VAL A 905 -19.22 11.63 -15.58
C VAL A 905 -18.37 11.84 -14.33
N GLU A 906 -17.33 12.67 -14.44
CA GLU A 906 -16.42 12.95 -13.33
C GLU A 906 -17.07 13.85 -12.26
N ASP A 907 -17.93 14.80 -12.68
CA ASP A 907 -18.63 15.72 -11.78
C ASP A 907 -20.15 15.68 -12.01
N LEU A 908 -20.88 15.41 -10.92
CA LEU A 908 -22.34 15.38 -10.89
C LEU A 908 -22.97 16.73 -10.56
N ALA A 909 -22.21 17.68 -10.02
CA ALA A 909 -22.72 18.99 -9.60
C ALA A 909 -23.45 19.75 -10.73
N PRO A 910 -22.99 19.75 -12.00
CA PRO A 910 -23.71 20.40 -13.09
C PRO A 910 -25.12 19.81 -13.32
N TYR A 911 -25.26 18.49 -13.16
CA TYR A 911 -26.54 17.79 -13.32
C TYR A 911 -27.46 18.06 -12.14
N PHE A 912 -26.96 17.96 -10.91
CA PHE A 912 -27.75 18.28 -9.73
C PHE A 912 -28.16 19.74 -9.68
N ASN A 913 -27.32 20.69 -10.13
CA ASN A 913 -27.66 22.11 -10.12
C ASN A 913 -28.66 22.51 -11.21
N ARG A 914 -28.73 21.73 -12.29
CA ARG A 914 -29.68 21.92 -13.39
C ARG A 914 -31.03 21.25 -13.12
N CYS A 915 -30.99 20.02 -12.64
CA CYS A 915 -32.19 19.19 -12.54
C CYS A 915 -33.15 19.70 -11.46
N LEU A 916 -34.45 19.62 -11.75
CA LEU A 916 -35.49 20.02 -10.81
C LEU A 916 -35.64 18.98 -9.70
N MET A 917 -35.59 17.71 -10.05
CA MET A 917 -35.73 16.61 -9.10
C MET A 917 -34.91 15.40 -9.53
N SER A 918 -34.62 14.53 -8.58
CA SER A 918 -34.11 13.18 -8.86
C SER A 918 -35.22 12.15 -8.64
N VAL A 919 -35.18 11.05 -9.40
CA VAL A 919 -36.09 9.92 -9.22
C VAL A 919 -35.34 8.66 -8.77
N ALA A 920 -35.97 7.87 -7.89
CA ALA A 920 -35.46 6.57 -7.44
C ALA A 920 -36.59 5.50 -7.45
N PRO A 921 -37.03 5.06 -8.64
CA PRO A 921 -38.15 4.13 -8.80
C PRO A 921 -37.71 2.67 -8.63
N LEU A 922 -37.12 2.34 -7.48
CA LEU A 922 -36.57 1.01 -7.22
C LEU A 922 -37.68 0.03 -6.82
N ARG A 923 -37.76 -1.12 -7.48
CA ARG A 923 -38.73 -2.18 -7.13
C ARG A 923 -38.19 -3.17 -6.10
N TYR A 924 -36.87 -3.27 -5.96
CA TYR A 924 -36.20 -4.17 -5.01
C TYR A 924 -34.83 -3.63 -4.58
N GLY A 925 -34.35 -4.07 -3.42
CA GLY A 925 -33.04 -3.71 -2.85
C GLY A 925 -33.03 -3.74 -1.31
N ALA A 926 -31.84 -3.59 -0.71
CA ALA A 926 -31.67 -3.47 0.76
C ALA A 926 -30.64 -2.38 1.11
N GLY A 927 -30.70 -1.84 2.34
CA GLY A 927 -29.78 -0.82 2.84
C GLY A 927 -30.00 0.60 2.30
N VAL A 928 -29.25 1.56 2.85
CA VAL A 928 -29.37 3.00 2.55
C VAL A 928 -28.90 3.34 1.15
N LYS A 929 -29.73 4.06 0.37
CA LYS A 929 -29.40 4.41 -1.02
C LYS A 929 -28.58 5.70 -1.10
N GLY A 930 -27.29 5.55 -1.36
CA GLY A 930 -26.36 6.68 -1.54
C GLY A 930 -26.83 7.71 -2.59
N LYS A 931 -27.54 7.30 -3.65
CA LYS A 931 -28.06 8.22 -4.69
C LYS A 931 -29.14 9.19 -4.20
N ILE A 932 -29.96 8.78 -3.22
CA ILE A 932 -30.99 9.64 -2.63
C ILE A 932 -30.30 10.67 -1.75
N ASN A 933 -29.37 10.23 -0.89
CA ASN A 933 -28.55 11.14 -0.08
C ASN A 933 -27.76 12.11 -0.96
N MET A 934 -27.15 11.64 -2.05
CA MET A 934 -26.44 12.50 -2.99
C MET A 934 -27.36 13.55 -3.62
N SER A 935 -28.61 13.23 -3.94
CA SER A 935 -29.55 14.23 -4.47
C SER A 935 -29.89 15.27 -3.41
N MET A 936 -30.17 14.82 -2.19
CA MET A 936 -30.50 15.69 -1.06
C MET A 936 -29.33 16.60 -0.65
N SER A 937 -28.08 16.17 -0.82
CA SER A 937 -26.93 17.00 -0.46
C SER A 937 -26.78 18.25 -1.33
N TYR A 938 -27.24 18.21 -2.58
CA TYR A 938 -27.32 19.38 -3.48
C TYR A 938 -28.67 20.13 -3.38
N GLY A 939 -29.48 19.79 -2.37
CA GLY A 939 -30.81 20.34 -2.17
C GLY A 939 -31.78 20.00 -3.31
N VAL A 940 -31.59 18.87 -4.00
CA VAL A 940 -32.48 18.39 -5.07
C VAL A 940 -33.53 17.46 -4.45
N PRO A 941 -34.83 17.81 -4.49
CA PRO A 941 -35.88 16.93 -4.00
C PRO A 941 -35.92 15.59 -4.75
N VAL A 942 -36.37 14.56 -4.04
CA VAL A 942 -36.41 13.19 -4.57
C VAL A 942 -37.86 12.68 -4.61
N VAL A 943 -38.21 12.02 -5.71
CA VAL A 943 -39.41 11.16 -5.81
C VAL A 943 -38.93 9.71 -5.87
N ALA A 944 -39.41 8.85 -4.98
CA ALA A 944 -38.92 7.48 -4.82
C ALA A 944 -40.06 6.50 -4.51
N THR A 945 -39.77 5.20 -4.59
CA THR A 945 -40.64 4.15 -4.05
C THR A 945 -40.41 3.98 -2.55
N SER A 946 -41.33 3.29 -1.86
CA SER A 946 -41.17 2.91 -0.45
C SER A 946 -39.90 2.08 -0.23
N VAL A 947 -39.61 1.17 -1.17
CA VAL A 947 -38.36 0.40 -1.22
C VAL A 947 -37.12 1.29 -1.39
N GLY A 948 -37.24 2.41 -2.12
CA GLY A 948 -36.15 3.35 -2.34
C GLY A 948 -35.73 4.11 -1.08
N VAL A 949 -36.67 4.46 -0.20
CA VAL A 949 -36.46 5.30 0.99
C VAL A 949 -36.27 4.51 2.29
N GLU A 950 -36.29 3.17 2.23
CA GLU A 950 -36.16 2.30 3.40
C GLU A 950 -34.88 2.62 4.21
N GLY A 951 -35.03 2.72 5.54
CA GLY A 951 -33.92 2.94 6.45
C GLY A 951 -33.30 4.35 6.40
N MET A 952 -33.92 5.29 5.67
CA MET A 952 -33.38 6.65 5.46
C MET A 952 -33.96 7.73 6.41
N SER A 953 -34.89 7.34 7.29
CA SER A 953 -35.62 8.25 8.21
C SER A 953 -36.34 9.40 7.48
N LEU A 954 -36.95 9.11 6.32
CA LEU A 954 -37.65 10.08 5.48
C LEU A 954 -39.17 9.96 5.61
N GLU A 955 -39.88 11.09 5.61
CA GLU A 955 -41.34 11.17 5.65
C GLU A 955 -41.94 11.70 4.32
N HIS A 956 -42.98 11.01 3.82
CA HIS A 956 -43.68 11.39 2.59
C HIS A 956 -44.33 12.77 2.71
N GLY A 957 -44.07 13.66 1.74
CA GLY A 957 -44.62 15.02 1.70
C GLY A 957 -43.92 16.02 2.61
N VAL A 958 -42.94 15.56 3.41
CA VAL A 958 -42.12 16.39 4.30
C VAL A 958 -40.69 16.45 3.80
N ASP A 959 -40.01 15.31 3.64
CA ASP A 959 -38.61 15.23 3.19
C ASP A 959 -38.48 14.71 1.75
N VAL A 960 -39.41 13.84 1.34
CA VAL A 960 -39.39 13.11 0.07
C VAL A 960 -40.82 12.90 -0.46
N LEU A 961 -40.99 12.65 -1.75
CA LEU A 961 -42.25 12.11 -2.28
C LEU A 961 -42.11 10.61 -2.53
N VAL A 962 -43.08 9.85 -2.04
CA VAL A 962 -43.11 8.38 -2.11
C VAL A 962 -44.33 7.94 -2.89
N GLY A 963 -44.14 7.15 -3.95
CA GLY A 963 -45.22 6.51 -4.70
C GLY A 963 -44.78 5.16 -5.22
N ASP A 964 -45.63 4.15 -5.08
CA ASP A 964 -45.29 2.76 -5.43
C ASP A 964 -45.93 2.28 -6.74
N SER A 965 -47.01 2.93 -7.17
CA SER A 965 -47.65 2.64 -8.46
C SER A 965 -47.17 3.61 -9.55
N PRO A 966 -47.07 3.18 -10.83
CA PRO A 966 -46.65 4.04 -11.93
C PRO A 966 -47.44 5.34 -12.04
N ASP A 967 -48.77 5.26 -11.96
CA ASP A 967 -49.66 6.42 -12.09
C ASP A 967 -49.49 7.41 -10.94
N GLU A 968 -49.32 6.90 -9.71
CA GLU A 968 -49.06 7.75 -8.54
C GLU A 968 -47.70 8.44 -8.67
N PHE A 969 -46.67 7.69 -9.07
CA PHE A 969 -45.33 8.22 -9.25
C PHE A 969 -45.31 9.35 -10.30
N ALA A 970 -45.96 9.13 -11.45
CA ALA A 970 -46.10 10.14 -12.50
C ALA A 970 -46.83 11.39 -11.99
N ARG A 971 -47.93 11.24 -11.24
CA ARG A 971 -48.66 12.36 -10.63
C ARG A 971 -47.79 13.15 -9.65
N LEU A 972 -47.00 12.48 -8.83
CA LEU A 972 -46.11 13.13 -7.85
C LEU A 972 -45.00 13.94 -8.56
N VAL A 973 -44.41 13.38 -9.62
CA VAL A 973 -43.44 14.10 -10.47
C VAL A 973 -44.09 15.34 -11.10
N THR A 974 -45.24 15.18 -11.76
CA THR A 974 -45.94 16.32 -12.39
C THR A 974 -46.35 17.39 -11.38
N ARG A 975 -46.79 17.00 -10.17
CA ARG A 975 -47.09 17.94 -9.09
C ARG A 975 -45.85 18.75 -8.69
N LEU A 976 -44.72 18.07 -8.49
CA LEU A 976 -43.49 18.72 -8.06
C LEU A 976 -42.91 19.68 -9.12
N CYS A 977 -43.20 19.45 -10.41
CA CYS A 977 -42.88 20.38 -11.48
C CYS A 977 -43.59 21.74 -11.38
N ARG A 978 -44.72 21.83 -10.67
CA ARG A 978 -45.58 23.02 -10.62
C ARG A 978 -45.66 23.66 -9.22
N ASP A 979 -45.30 22.93 -8.17
CA ASP A 979 -45.46 23.32 -6.77
C ASP A 979 -44.13 23.77 -6.16
N LYS A 980 -43.80 25.06 -6.32
CA LYS A 980 -42.57 25.68 -5.79
C LYS A 980 -42.49 25.60 -4.26
N GLU A 981 -43.61 25.75 -3.54
CA GLU A 981 -43.62 25.72 -2.08
C GLU A 981 -43.29 24.32 -1.55
N LEU A 982 -43.92 23.30 -2.14
CA LEU A 982 -43.58 21.91 -1.85
C LEU A 982 -42.12 21.62 -2.18
N TRP A 983 -41.65 22.06 -3.35
CA TRP A 983 -40.26 21.86 -3.75
C TRP A 983 -39.26 22.44 -2.74
N ASN A 984 -39.45 23.69 -2.30
CA ASN A 984 -38.58 24.32 -1.30
C ASN A 984 -38.61 23.57 0.02
N ARG A 985 -39.79 23.14 0.46
CA ARG A 985 -39.96 22.37 1.69
C ARG A 985 -39.21 21.04 1.64
N LEU A 986 -39.40 20.25 0.58
CA LEU A 986 -38.73 18.96 0.39
C LEU A 986 -37.20 19.14 0.30
N SER A 987 -36.74 20.18 -0.40
CA SER A 987 -35.33 20.51 -0.52
C SER A 987 -34.71 20.86 0.84
N ASP A 988 -35.33 21.77 1.60
CA ASP A 988 -34.85 22.19 2.92
C ASP A 988 -34.83 21.02 3.91
N ASN A 989 -35.91 20.24 3.95
CA ASN A 989 -36.05 19.12 4.87
C ASN A 989 -35.14 17.94 4.50
N GLY A 990 -34.97 17.63 3.22
CA GLY A 990 -34.01 16.62 2.75
C GLY A 990 -32.57 16.96 3.16
N MET A 991 -32.16 18.23 3.04
CA MET A 991 -30.85 18.69 3.53
C MET A 991 -30.74 18.60 5.06
N ARG A 992 -31.78 18.95 5.81
CA ARG A 992 -31.80 18.80 7.28
C ARG A 992 -31.71 17.34 7.72
N ASN A 993 -32.42 16.45 7.04
CA ASN A 993 -32.33 15.01 7.28
C ASN A 993 -30.90 14.50 7.05
N LEU A 994 -30.28 14.94 5.95
CA LEU A 994 -28.89 14.60 5.63
C LEU A 994 -27.91 15.12 6.70
N GLN A 995 -28.05 16.38 7.12
CA GLN A 995 -27.25 16.97 8.18
C GLN A 995 -27.36 16.19 9.50
N LYS A 996 -28.55 15.70 9.81
CA LYS A 996 -28.83 15.01 11.09
C LYS A 996 -28.36 13.56 11.11
N HIS A 997 -28.49 12.84 9.99
CA HIS A 997 -28.35 11.38 9.98
C HIS A 997 -27.19 10.84 9.12
N PHE A 998 -26.72 11.61 8.14
CA PHE A 998 -25.75 11.14 7.13
C PHE A 998 -24.57 12.12 6.95
N SER A 999 -24.36 13.06 7.87
CA SER A 999 -23.28 14.05 7.80
C SER A 999 -21.98 13.56 8.45
N PHE A 1000 -20.89 14.29 8.21
CA PHE A 1000 -19.63 14.11 8.92
C PHE A 1000 -19.80 14.24 10.45
N ASP A 1001 -20.65 15.15 10.93
CA ASP A 1001 -20.92 15.34 12.36
C ASP A 1001 -21.68 14.15 12.97
N ALA A 1002 -22.66 13.61 12.24
CA ALA A 1002 -23.41 12.43 12.67
C ALA A 1002 -22.48 11.21 12.81
N ALA A 1003 -21.63 10.97 11.80
CA ALA A 1003 -20.63 9.91 11.84
C ALA A 1003 -19.58 10.13 12.94
N ARG A 1004 -19.09 11.36 13.10
CA ARG A 1004 -18.13 11.73 14.16
C ARG A 1004 -18.68 11.44 15.55
N THR A 1005 -19.97 11.67 15.79
CA THR A 1005 -20.62 11.38 17.08
C THR A 1005 -20.54 9.89 17.42
N VAL A 1006 -20.72 9.01 16.44
CA VAL A 1006 -20.63 7.55 16.64
C VAL A 1006 -19.19 7.12 16.82
N LEU A 1007 -18.28 7.67 16.00
CA LEU A 1007 -16.84 7.40 16.10
C LEU A 1007 -16.23 7.93 17.41
N GLU A 1008 -16.75 9.00 18.00
CA GLU A 1008 -16.24 9.51 19.28
C GLU A 1008 -16.49 8.50 20.42
N LYS A 1009 -17.66 7.82 20.42
CA LYS A 1009 -18.01 6.82 21.43
C LYS A 1009 -17.05 5.64 21.48
N ILE A 1010 -16.41 5.29 20.36
CA ILE A 1010 -15.46 4.17 20.31
C ILE A 1010 -14.05 4.56 20.75
N LEU A 1011 -13.73 5.86 20.79
CA LEU A 1011 -12.43 6.37 21.21
C LEU A 1011 -12.38 6.75 22.70
N THR A 1012 -13.53 6.78 23.38
CA THR A 1012 -13.66 7.15 24.80
C THR A 1012 -13.91 5.96 25.74
N ASN A 1013 -14.20 4.78 25.18
CA ASN A 1013 -14.29 3.51 25.93
C ASN A 1013 -12.96 2.79 25.84
#